data_AF-A0A372R7C4-F1
#
_entry.id   AF-A0A372R7C4-F1
#
_cell.length_a   1.000
_cell.length_b   1.000
_cell.length_c   1.000
_cell.angle_alpha   90.00
_cell.angle_beta   90.00
_cell.angle_gamma   90.00
#
_symmetry.space_group_name_H-M   'P 1'
#
loop_
_entity.id
_entity.type
_entity.pdbx_description
1 polymer ?
#
loop_
_entity_poly.entity_id
_entity_poly.type
_entity_poly.pdbx_seq_one_letter_code
_entity_poly.pdbx_strand_id
1 'polypeptide(L)'
;MSANTSKDSNHYIDWLERSIADEHIKYYEYSDFKNIRPLGNGSYGKVNCANWKNTEHFFALKSFSNDKQTLEEIIKEKPANPTQQTKNYLLVLEYANSGTLNTYLDKNFNDLDWDDKSRLALQLADAVGFLHDNDIVHRDLHSGNILIHQNSIKLTDFGLSKKVTETSSVTSKIQGVMPYVDPKKLNDENYKLNKKSDVYSIGVLLWQISSGHEPFEGIERDVSLSLSLIEGTREKIIDGTPINYSKLYTECWKYESNERPNIHEVILTLKEIISPEKIDDMTVDINDDLDINNSLILSTISHIVSLENSNIYESRLSSQNCIDVVEFDNTSSSNKSDTLDQISVDMNETISVAMAKELIDYIITKHDSGITLDDQIQLLIIKKILQSDKNFNNLSDTLDQQLLIKRILQSNQNFNNLMDWLSSNKDVSIYGWLLGLFYYYNIGVDEKEDYSIESFELFSKAANNNYLIAQVYLAKCYYDGYGTTLDHILAHKYYQESAKNGSIIGQFYLGNFYESVNNEKDSVYWYKKAAKSGNTIAKLHLANCYRLGKGTEKDGIKAFQYYEALANKEIADAQLKLGDCFYNGIGTKLDITQAKYWYEKAANNGSIIAKNNLEDYYNEKIRFGIDKHKKIKFYYKTLFSTKRIIQIGLYRFSKILLKTNYEKSVCYLQKAAENGCKFAQFNLGGCYQLGHGVRKDIRKAFELYKRSAEQEYINAQSQLIYYYGYGLGTEINRVKAFELVKIIADKGFKHAQYLLGLHYRTGEGVDKDEIKAFNLFEKLVNESTKCLSNNSEINKQKDFEYFKISMKYMNSNSLYQLGYCYDKGVGTELNLTKAFELYKIAAEKGHNVAQNVLGNSYENGTRIEKDLKQAFYWYNKAADNGYYKAQYNLGRCYQNGIGVEKDEKKAFEYYMKSAEQGCLCAQFKLGYCYDIGFGAEINKTKAFELYKEVAEKGYSMAQNYLGSLYENGKGTKKDLKQAVYWYKKAAGNGNEMAQYNLDRYYQNKSKEFKKSTEQEYINVQFKLGYCYFNIITNKTKTNHGNKLAQYNLGRCYRFEKGIEKNERKAFEYYKKSSEQGYLNAQFKLGYCYSKGIGTEINKTKAFELYKVAAERGY
;
A
#
# COMPACT_ATOMS: atom_id res chain seq x y z
N MET A 1 -49.11 5.86 -22.57
CA MET A 1 -48.05 5.31 -23.44
C MET A 1 -47.29 4.26 -22.65
N SER A 2 -47.72 3.01 -22.77
CA SER A 2 -47.22 1.85 -22.03
C SER A 2 -46.69 0.83 -23.02
N ALA A 3 -45.38 0.83 -23.26
CA ALA A 3 -44.63 -0.25 -23.88
C ALA A 3 -43.14 0.13 -23.86
N ASN A 4 -42.44 -0.13 -22.74
CA ASN A 4 -40.97 -0.34 -22.73
C ASN A 4 -40.39 -0.80 -21.37
N THR A 5 -41.19 -1.12 -20.35
CA THR A 5 -40.66 -1.51 -19.03
C THR A 5 -40.33 -2.99 -18.87
N SER A 6 -40.72 -3.89 -19.79
CA SER A 6 -40.56 -5.35 -19.58
C SER A 6 -39.25 -5.96 -20.10
N LYS A 7 -38.46 -5.26 -20.94
CA LYS A 7 -37.19 -5.80 -21.47
C LYS A 7 -36.00 -5.61 -20.52
N ASP A 8 -35.99 -4.53 -19.73
CA ASP A 8 -34.89 -4.22 -18.80
C ASP A 8 -34.99 -5.01 -17.48
N SER A 9 -36.20 -5.34 -16.99
CA SER A 9 -36.37 -6.13 -15.76
C SER A 9 -35.81 -7.54 -15.90
N ASN A 10 -35.89 -8.12 -17.11
CA ASN A 10 -35.33 -9.44 -17.40
C ASN A 10 -33.79 -9.43 -17.36
N HIS A 11 -33.12 -8.33 -17.66
CA HIS A 11 -31.64 -8.28 -17.59
C HIS A 11 -31.10 -8.47 -16.17
N TYR A 12 -31.76 -7.87 -15.16
CA TYR A 12 -31.32 -7.98 -13.77
C TYR A 12 -31.69 -9.32 -13.15
N ILE A 13 -32.85 -9.88 -13.51
CA ILE A 13 -33.23 -11.24 -13.13
C ILE A 13 -32.27 -12.24 -13.77
N ASP A 14 -31.95 -12.11 -15.06
CA ASP A 14 -30.95 -12.92 -15.75
C ASP A 14 -29.57 -12.81 -15.10
N TRP A 15 -29.17 -11.60 -14.67
CA TRP A 15 -27.90 -11.40 -13.95
C TRP A 15 -27.91 -12.09 -12.59
N LEU A 16 -29.01 -12.00 -11.84
CA LEU A 16 -29.17 -12.65 -10.55
C LEU A 16 -29.17 -14.17 -10.70
N GLU A 17 -29.94 -14.70 -11.65
CA GLU A 17 -30.02 -16.14 -11.95
C GLU A 17 -28.67 -16.69 -12.44
N ARG A 18 -27.95 -15.96 -13.30
CA ARG A 18 -26.57 -16.33 -13.67
C ARG A 18 -25.62 -16.26 -12.48
N SER A 19 -25.73 -15.24 -11.62
CA SER A 19 -24.87 -15.12 -10.44
C SER A 19 -25.14 -16.21 -9.39
N ILE A 20 -26.38 -16.70 -9.29
CA ILE A 20 -26.74 -17.88 -8.51
C ILE A 20 -26.17 -19.16 -9.17
N ALA A 21 -26.34 -19.32 -10.49
CA ALA A 21 -25.86 -20.48 -11.23
C ALA A 21 -24.32 -20.60 -11.24
N ASP A 22 -23.62 -19.47 -11.28
CA ASP A 22 -22.16 -19.37 -11.22
C ASP A 22 -21.63 -19.41 -9.76
N GLU A 23 -22.50 -19.68 -8.77
CA GLU A 23 -22.20 -19.74 -7.32
C GLU A 23 -21.59 -18.45 -6.72
N HIS A 24 -21.71 -17.31 -7.40
CA HIS A 24 -21.28 -16.01 -6.87
C HIS A 24 -22.20 -15.50 -5.75
N ILE A 25 -23.45 -15.97 -5.70
CA ILE A 25 -24.42 -15.63 -4.66
C ILE A 25 -25.04 -16.94 -4.16
N LYS A 26 -25.00 -17.17 -2.84
CA LYS A 26 -25.55 -18.39 -2.26
C LYS A 26 -27.07 -18.32 -2.26
N TYR A 27 -27.72 -19.32 -2.83
CA TYR A 27 -29.17 -19.40 -2.91
C TYR A 27 -29.74 -20.31 -1.82
N TYR A 28 -30.88 -19.93 -1.25
CA TYR A 28 -31.61 -20.71 -0.25
C TYR A 28 -33.01 -21.03 -0.75
N GLU A 29 -33.51 -22.25 -0.53
CA GLU A 29 -34.90 -22.55 -0.85
C GLU A 29 -35.81 -21.90 0.21
N TYR A 30 -36.91 -21.27 -0.20
CA TYR A 30 -37.80 -20.62 0.78
C TYR A 30 -38.38 -21.65 1.77
N SER A 31 -38.55 -22.90 1.31
CA SER A 31 -38.94 -24.04 2.14
C SER A 31 -37.94 -24.42 3.23
N ASP A 32 -36.72 -23.87 3.19
CA ASP A 32 -35.71 -24.04 4.24
C ASP A 32 -35.98 -23.16 5.46
N PHE A 33 -36.91 -22.21 5.38
CA PHE A 33 -37.23 -21.29 6.47
C PHE A 33 -38.56 -21.67 7.15
N LYS A 34 -38.56 -21.62 8.49
CA LYS A 34 -39.72 -21.90 9.36
C LYS A 34 -39.91 -20.75 10.36
N ASN A 35 -41.08 -20.69 11.01
CA ASN A 35 -41.41 -19.69 12.03
C ASN A 35 -41.26 -18.24 11.55
N ILE A 36 -41.73 -17.94 10.33
CA ILE A 36 -41.59 -16.61 9.74
C ILE A 36 -42.48 -15.61 10.49
N ARG A 37 -41.88 -14.56 11.07
CA ARG A 37 -42.60 -13.50 11.80
C ARG A 37 -42.24 -12.12 11.25
N PRO A 38 -43.19 -11.19 11.11
CA PRO A 38 -42.90 -9.84 10.65
C PRO A 38 -42.08 -9.06 11.69
N LEU A 39 -41.03 -8.35 11.25
CA LEU A 39 -40.23 -7.44 12.08
C LEU A 39 -40.56 -5.97 11.81
N GLY A 40 -40.79 -5.59 10.55
CA GLY A 40 -41.08 -4.21 10.20
C GLY A 40 -41.28 -3.98 8.70
N ASN A 41 -41.92 -2.85 8.36
CA ASN A 41 -42.16 -2.40 6.99
C ASN A 41 -41.51 -1.03 6.78
N GLY A 42 -40.62 -0.91 5.79
CA GLY A 42 -39.99 0.34 5.38
C GLY A 42 -40.43 0.79 3.98
N SER A 43 -39.90 1.92 3.52
CA SER A 43 -40.20 2.48 2.19
C SER A 43 -39.77 1.59 1.01
N TYR A 44 -38.79 0.69 1.24
CA TYR A 44 -38.17 -0.15 0.20
C TYR A 44 -38.47 -1.64 0.39
N GLY A 45 -39.30 -2.03 1.36
CA GLY A 45 -39.58 -3.45 1.59
C GLY A 45 -40.13 -3.84 2.96
N LYS A 46 -40.48 -5.12 3.11
CA LYS A 46 -40.89 -5.72 4.40
C LYS A 46 -39.85 -6.70 4.87
N VAL A 47 -39.48 -6.64 6.16
CA VAL A 47 -38.51 -7.55 6.78
C VAL A 47 -39.22 -8.49 7.74
N ASN A 48 -38.93 -9.79 7.62
CA ASN A 48 -39.42 -10.84 8.52
C ASN A 48 -38.23 -11.54 9.19
N CYS A 49 -38.37 -12.05 10.42
CA CYS A 49 -37.42 -13.03 10.96
C CYS A 49 -37.88 -14.44 10.63
N ALA A 50 -36.93 -15.37 10.46
CA ALA A 50 -37.22 -16.77 10.23
C ALA A 50 -36.10 -17.67 10.76
N ASN A 51 -36.41 -18.90 11.11
CA ASN A 51 -35.43 -19.92 11.47
C ASN A 51 -35.06 -20.77 10.27
N TRP A 52 -33.78 -21.09 10.10
CA TRP A 52 -33.33 -22.02 9.06
C TRP A 52 -33.43 -23.47 9.53
N LYS A 53 -33.88 -24.39 8.65
CA LYS A 53 -34.19 -25.81 8.89
C LYS A 53 -33.39 -26.45 10.03
N ASN A 54 -34.11 -26.88 11.07
CA ASN A 54 -33.60 -27.65 12.22
C ASN A 54 -32.46 -26.97 13.00
N THR A 55 -32.31 -25.65 12.88
CA THR A 55 -31.39 -24.84 13.69
C THR A 55 -32.15 -23.80 14.50
N GLU A 56 -31.57 -23.39 15.63
CA GLU A 56 -32.05 -22.24 16.40
C GLU A 56 -31.58 -20.90 15.81
N HIS A 57 -30.86 -20.92 14.68
CA HIS A 57 -30.34 -19.70 14.04
C HIS A 57 -31.45 -18.91 13.36
N PHE A 58 -31.54 -17.63 13.70
CA PHE A 58 -32.46 -16.67 13.10
C PHE A 58 -31.81 -15.93 11.92
N PHE A 59 -32.59 -15.72 10.88
CA PHE A 59 -32.25 -14.93 9.70
C PHE A 59 -33.30 -13.83 9.52
N ALA A 60 -32.88 -12.71 8.95
CA ALA A 60 -33.78 -11.66 8.48
C ALA A 60 -34.06 -11.85 6.98
N LEU A 61 -35.33 -11.99 6.62
CA LEU A 61 -35.83 -12.13 5.25
C LEU A 61 -36.43 -10.79 4.79
N LYS A 62 -35.73 -10.07 3.92
CA LYS A 62 -36.17 -8.79 3.36
C LYS A 62 -36.84 -9.02 1.99
N SER A 63 -38.11 -8.64 1.90
CA SER A 63 -38.88 -8.58 0.65
C SER A 63 -38.86 -7.16 0.10
N PHE A 64 -38.89 -7.04 -1.22
CA PHE A 64 -38.78 -5.77 -1.94
C PHE A 64 -40.06 -5.49 -2.73
N SER A 65 -40.40 -4.21 -2.93
CA SER A 65 -41.39 -3.83 -3.95
C SER A 65 -40.83 -4.12 -5.33
N ASN A 66 -41.59 -4.80 -6.20
CA ASN A 66 -41.16 -5.22 -7.55
C ASN A 66 -40.99 -4.03 -8.55
N ASP A 67 -40.24 -3.00 -8.18
CA ASP A 67 -39.85 -1.90 -9.07
C ASP A 67 -38.35 -1.93 -9.40
N LYS A 68 -37.99 -1.28 -10.52
CA LYS A 68 -36.63 -1.27 -11.09
C LYS A 68 -35.61 -0.68 -10.10
N GLN A 69 -36.02 0.31 -9.31
CA GLN A 69 -35.17 0.99 -8.36
C GLN A 69 -34.74 0.06 -7.22
N THR A 70 -35.64 -0.80 -6.76
CA THR A 70 -35.35 -1.72 -5.66
C THR A 70 -34.42 -2.87 -6.09
N LEU A 71 -34.47 -3.32 -7.35
CA LEU A 71 -33.51 -4.31 -7.89
C LEU A 71 -32.08 -3.74 -8.03
N GLU A 72 -31.94 -2.45 -8.33
CA GLU A 72 -30.64 -1.77 -8.35
C GLU A 72 -30.04 -1.61 -6.93
N GLU A 73 -30.89 -1.50 -5.90
CA GLU A 73 -30.47 -1.43 -4.49
C GLU A 73 -29.95 -2.77 -3.96
N ILE A 74 -30.58 -3.90 -4.33
CA ILE A 74 -30.09 -5.25 -4.02
C ILE A 74 -28.65 -5.47 -4.52
N ILE A 75 -28.33 -4.95 -5.71
CA ILE A 75 -27.00 -5.07 -6.31
C ILE A 75 -25.95 -4.24 -5.55
N LYS A 76 -26.37 -3.19 -4.84
CA LYS A 76 -25.49 -2.35 -4.02
C LYS A 76 -25.25 -2.95 -2.63
N GLU A 77 -26.23 -3.66 -2.06
CA GLU A 77 -26.11 -4.39 -0.78
C GLU A 77 -25.33 -5.72 -0.93
N LYS A 78 -24.07 -5.64 -1.39
CA LYS A 78 -23.24 -6.75 -1.90
C LYS A 78 -23.02 -8.03 -1.07
N PRO A 79 -23.35 -8.19 0.23
CA PRO A 79 -23.11 -9.48 0.91
C PRO A 79 -24.37 -10.36 1.11
N ALA A 80 -25.44 -10.20 0.33
CA ALA A 80 -26.72 -10.85 0.67
C ALA A 80 -27.20 -11.92 -0.32
N ASN A 81 -27.90 -12.93 0.23
CA ASN A 81 -28.20 -14.20 -0.44
C ASN A 81 -29.70 -14.34 -0.74
N PRO A 82 -30.13 -14.66 -1.98
CA PRO A 82 -31.54 -14.66 -2.34
C PRO A 82 -32.26 -15.99 -2.04
N THR A 83 -33.58 -15.93 -1.81
CA THR A 83 -34.49 -17.09 -1.70
C THR A 83 -35.81 -16.87 -2.43
N GLN A 84 -36.41 -17.90 -3.04
CA GLN A 84 -37.56 -17.76 -3.96
C GLN A 84 -38.89 -18.26 -3.35
N GLN A 85 -39.91 -17.39 -3.24
CA GLN A 85 -41.21 -17.76 -2.68
C GLN A 85 -42.27 -18.08 -3.75
N THR A 86 -42.39 -17.26 -4.81
CA THR A 86 -43.30 -17.47 -5.96
C THR A 86 -42.95 -16.48 -7.08
N LYS A 87 -41.86 -16.75 -7.83
CA LYS A 87 -41.23 -15.86 -8.84
C LYS A 87 -40.60 -14.55 -8.36
N ASN A 88 -40.63 -14.28 -7.05
CA ASN A 88 -39.94 -13.12 -6.44
C ASN A 88 -38.86 -13.61 -5.46
N TYR A 89 -37.70 -12.97 -5.49
CA TYR A 89 -36.56 -13.24 -4.60
C TYR A 89 -36.64 -12.38 -3.33
N LEU A 90 -36.34 -12.98 -2.17
CA LEU A 90 -36.12 -12.29 -0.89
C LEU A 90 -34.64 -12.29 -0.54
N LEU A 91 -34.16 -11.23 0.13
CA LEU A 91 -32.82 -11.18 0.71
C LEU A 91 -32.77 -11.95 2.02
N VAL A 92 -31.80 -12.85 2.18
CA VAL A 92 -31.46 -13.53 3.43
C VAL A 92 -30.27 -12.80 4.06
N LEU A 93 -30.51 -12.18 5.21
CA LEU A 93 -29.56 -11.41 6.00
C LEU A 93 -29.34 -12.05 7.37
N GLU A 94 -28.17 -11.79 7.94
CA GLU A 94 -27.89 -12.09 9.34
C GLU A 94 -28.84 -11.32 10.26
N TYR A 95 -29.37 -12.00 11.28
CA TYR A 95 -30.29 -11.39 12.23
C TYR A 95 -29.53 -10.69 13.36
N ALA A 96 -29.66 -9.37 13.45
CA ALA A 96 -29.11 -8.57 14.55
C ALA A 96 -29.99 -8.70 15.81
N ASN A 97 -29.60 -9.62 16.70
CA ASN A 97 -30.36 -9.96 17.92
C ASN A 97 -30.57 -8.81 18.92
N SER A 98 -29.77 -7.73 18.87
CA SER A 98 -29.91 -6.59 19.79
C SER A 98 -30.67 -5.39 19.19
N GLY A 99 -31.19 -5.52 17.96
CA GLY A 99 -32.02 -4.51 17.31
C GLY A 99 -31.23 -3.30 16.78
N THR A 100 -31.92 -2.18 16.59
CA THR A 100 -31.31 -0.90 16.19
C THR A 100 -30.55 -0.26 17.36
N LEU A 101 -29.65 0.69 17.07
CA LEU A 101 -28.94 1.45 18.08
C LEU A 101 -29.92 2.14 19.05
N ASN A 102 -31.04 2.66 18.55
CA ASN A 102 -32.05 3.30 19.39
C ASN A 102 -32.62 2.30 20.42
N THR A 103 -33.14 1.18 19.93
CA THR A 103 -33.71 0.13 20.79
C THR A 103 -32.69 -0.53 21.73
N TYR A 104 -31.40 -0.51 21.35
CA TYR A 104 -30.32 -1.03 22.18
C TYR A 104 -30.00 -0.08 23.33
N LEU A 105 -29.87 1.22 23.05
CA LEU A 105 -29.65 2.24 24.08
C LEU A 105 -30.85 2.30 25.03
N ASP A 106 -32.09 2.31 24.52
CA ASP A 106 -33.31 2.32 25.36
C ASP A 106 -33.34 1.20 26.40
N LYS A 107 -32.74 0.04 26.09
CA LYS A 107 -32.74 -1.15 26.96
C LYS A 107 -31.51 -1.29 27.84
N ASN A 108 -30.33 -0.90 27.34
CA ASN A 108 -29.06 -1.25 27.98
C ASN A 108 -28.24 -0.03 28.41
N PHE A 109 -28.72 1.21 28.21
CA PHE A 109 -27.92 2.42 28.45
C PHE A 109 -27.34 2.52 29.87
N ASN A 110 -28.09 2.08 30.88
CA ASN A 110 -27.64 2.09 32.28
C ASN A 110 -26.54 1.07 32.57
N ASP A 111 -26.40 0.04 31.72
CA ASP A 111 -25.40 -1.01 31.84
C ASP A 111 -24.12 -0.69 31.02
N LEU A 112 -24.14 0.39 30.23
CA LEU A 112 -22.99 0.81 29.41
C LEU A 112 -22.11 1.80 30.16
N ASP A 113 -20.87 1.39 30.44
CA ASP A 113 -19.83 2.29 30.91
C ASP A 113 -19.22 3.14 29.77
N TRP A 114 -18.26 4.00 30.10
CA TRP A 114 -17.63 4.88 29.12
C TRP A 114 -16.70 4.16 28.14
N ASP A 115 -16.16 2.99 28.50
CA ASP A 115 -15.35 2.19 27.60
C ASP A 115 -16.23 1.55 26.53
N ASP A 116 -17.41 1.05 26.92
CA ASP A 116 -18.39 0.50 26.00
C ASP A 116 -18.98 1.57 25.07
N LYS A 117 -19.34 2.74 25.61
CA LYS A 117 -19.81 3.89 24.80
C LYS A 117 -18.74 4.34 23.80
N SER A 118 -17.49 4.45 24.24
CA SER A 118 -16.37 4.85 23.38
C SER A 118 -16.04 3.78 22.33
N ARG A 119 -16.19 2.50 22.67
CA ARG A 119 -16.00 1.38 21.74
C ARG A 119 -17.07 1.34 20.65
N LEU A 120 -18.34 1.55 21.02
CA LEU A 120 -19.45 1.69 20.05
C LEU A 120 -19.20 2.88 19.12
N ALA A 121 -18.82 4.03 19.67
CA ALA A 121 -18.45 5.21 18.88
C ALA A 121 -17.31 4.94 17.88
N LEU A 122 -16.24 4.26 18.32
CA LEU A 122 -15.10 3.93 17.47
C LEU A 122 -15.50 2.96 16.36
N GLN A 123 -16.27 1.91 16.65
CA GLN A 123 -16.75 0.96 15.65
C GLN A 123 -17.61 1.64 14.57
N LEU A 124 -18.48 2.56 14.97
CA LEU A 124 -19.29 3.35 14.05
C LEU A 124 -18.41 4.21 13.13
N ALA A 125 -17.44 4.92 13.70
CA ALA A 125 -16.53 5.78 12.96
C ALA A 125 -15.65 4.97 12.00
N ASP A 126 -15.13 3.81 12.41
CA ASP A 126 -14.36 2.89 11.57
C ASP A 126 -15.21 2.34 10.40
N ALA A 127 -16.48 1.97 10.64
CA ALA A 127 -17.38 1.49 9.60
C ALA A 127 -17.65 2.56 8.52
N VAL A 128 -17.86 3.82 8.92
CA VAL A 128 -18.02 4.94 7.98
C VAL A 128 -16.70 5.32 7.33
N GLY A 129 -15.57 5.21 8.06
CA GLY A 129 -14.21 5.39 7.54
C GLY A 129 -13.94 4.46 6.36
N PHE A 130 -14.32 3.19 6.49
CA PHE A 130 -14.23 2.21 5.41
C PHE A 130 -15.02 2.61 4.16
N LEU A 131 -16.23 3.15 4.31
CA LEU A 131 -17.00 3.67 3.17
C LEU A 131 -16.28 4.85 2.50
N HIS A 132 -15.79 5.79 3.30
CA HIS A 132 -15.10 6.98 2.81
C HIS A 132 -13.81 6.64 2.08
N ASP A 133 -13.05 5.64 2.53
CA ASP A 133 -11.84 5.14 1.85
C ASP A 133 -12.14 4.54 0.47
N ASN A 134 -13.36 4.02 0.30
CA ASN A 134 -13.85 3.50 -0.98
C ASN A 134 -14.58 4.58 -1.82
N ASP A 135 -14.46 5.86 -1.44
CA ASP A 135 -15.15 7.00 -2.05
C ASP A 135 -16.67 6.85 -2.09
N ILE A 136 -17.25 6.20 -1.08
CA ILE A 136 -18.70 6.05 -0.90
C ILE A 136 -19.15 6.98 0.24
N VAL A 137 -20.26 7.69 0.03
CA VAL A 137 -20.93 8.52 1.04
C VAL A 137 -22.26 7.85 1.38
N HIS A 138 -22.54 7.65 2.67
CA HIS A 138 -23.72 6.92 3.13
C HIS A 138 -25.01 7.73 2.93
N ARG A 139 -24.99 9.03 3.26
CA ARG A 139 -26.05 10.03 3.06
C ARG A 139 -27.32 9.87 3.90
N ASP A 140 -27.49 8.75 4.60
CA ASP A 140 -28.65 8.49 5.47
C ASP A 140 -28.26 7.78 6.79
N LEU A 141 -27.28 8.36 7.51
CA LEU A 141 -26.84 7.84 8.80
C LEU A 141 -27.77 8.33 9.91
N HIS A 142 -28.44 7.41 10.58
CA HIS A 142 -29.23 7.65 11.79
C HIS A 142 -29.32 6.36 12.63
N SER A 143 -29.81 6.47 13.88
CA SER A 143 -29.82 5.34 14.83
C SER A 143 -30.59 4.12 14.32
N GLY A 144 -31.66 4.34 13.55
CA GLY A 144 -32.44 3.28 12.89
C GLY A 144 -31.68 2.47 11.84
N ASN A 145 -30.63 3.03 11.20
CA ASN A 145 -29.81 2.34 10.19
C ASN A 145 -28.55 1.69 10.77
N ILE A 146 -28.38 1.76 12.09
CA ILE A 146 -27.28 1.14 12.83
C ILE A 146 -27.87 0.00 13.64
N LEU A 147 -27.44 -1.23 13.35
CA LEU A 147 -27.85 -2.42 14.08
C LEU A 147 -26.78 -2.84 15.08
N ILE A 148 -27.19 -3.39 16.21
CA ILE A 148 -26.30 -3.98 17.20
C ILE A 148 -26.48 -5.50 17.18
N HIS A 149 -25.36 -6.21 17.06
CA HIS A 149 -25.31 -7.66 17.18
C HIS A 149 -24.16 -8.04 18.10
N GLN A 150 -24.45 -8.73 19.21
CA GLN A 150 -23.42 -9.16 20.18
C GLN A 150 -22.48 -8.01 20.60
N ASN A 151 -23.04 -6.84 20.98
CA ASN A 151 -22.31 -5.62 21.35
C ASN A 151 -21.38 -5.06 20.25
N SER A 152 -21.64 -5.39 18.98
CA SER A 152 -20.93 -4.84 17.82
C SER A 152 -21.86 -4.10 16.87
N ILE A 153 -21.38 -3.00 16.31
CA ILE A 153 -22.11 -2.21 15.31
C ILE A 153 -22.07 -2.87 13.94
N LYS A 154 -23.24 -2.95 13.30
CA LYS A 154 -23.41 -3.27 11.88
C LYS A 154 -24.15 -2.12 11.19
N LEU A 155 -23.52 -1.54 10.16
CA LEU A 155 -24.11 -0.47 9.36
C LEU A 155 -25.02 -1.05 8.27
N THR A 156 -26.20 -0.47 8.07
CA THR A 156 -27.22 -0.98 7.15
C THR A 156 -27.86 0.13 6.32
N ASP A 157 -28.71 -0.27 5.36
CA ASP A 157 -29.47 0.61 4.47
C ASP A 157 -28.62 1.48 3.54
N PHE A 158 -27.95 0.82 2.60
CA PHE A 158 -27.11 1.47 1.59
C PHE A 158 -27.91 2.03 0.39
N GLY A 159 -29.24 2.07 0.44
CA GLY A 159 -30.10 2.49 -0.68
C GLY A 159 -29.78 3.91 -1.17
N LEU A 160 -29.41 4.80 -0.25
CA LEU A 160 -29.03 6.19 -0.54
C LEU A 160 -27.52 6.41 -0.71
N SER A 161 -26.71 5.37 -0.49
CA SER A 161 -25.26 5.44 -0.62
C SER A 161 -24.83 5.67 -2.07
N LYS A 162 -23.87 6.57 -2.30
CA LYS A 162 -23.36 6.88 -3.64
C LYS A 162 -21.86 7.06 -3.65
N LYS A 163 -21.22 6.71 -4.77
CA LYS A 163 -19.84 7.13 -5.01
C LYS A 163 -19.78 8.65 -5.14
N VAL A 164 -18.71 9.26 -4.63
CA VAL A 164 -18.49 10.71 -4.70
C VAL A 164 -18.62 11.23 -6.14
N THR A 165 -18.18 10.45 -7.14
CA THR A 165 -18.23 10.79 -8.57
C THR A 165 -19.63 10.70 -9.20
N GLU A 166 -20.57 9.99 -8.58
CA GLU A 166 -21.96 9.77 -9.08
C GLU A 166 -22.97 10.76 -8.48
N THR A 167 -22.53 11.71 -7.66
CA THR A 167 -23.37 12.73 -6.99
C THR A 167 -23.88 13.84 -7.95
N SER A 168 -23.97 13.58 -9.25
CA SER A 168 -24.43 14.56 -10.26
C SER A 168 -25.96 14.74 -10.32
N SER A 169 -26.76 13.83 -9.78
CA SER A 169 -28.22 13.97 -9.76
C SER A 169 -28.70 14.77 -8.55
N VAL A 170 -29.14 16.01 -8.76
CA VAL A 170 -29.89 16.80 -7.76
C VAL A 170 -31.26 16.14 -7.59
N THR A 171 -31.53 15.53 -6.45
CA THR A 171 -32.87 15.08 -6.06
C THR A 171 -33.53 16.19 -5.26
N SER A 172 -34.69 16.67 -5.71
CA SER A 172 -35.45 17.78 -5.09
C SER A 172 -36.19 17.42 -3.80
N LYS A 173 -36.13 16.17 -3.34
CA LYS A 173 -36.66 15.75 -2.03
C LYS A 173 -35.52 15.64 -1.01
N ILE A 174 -35.68 16.29 0.14
CA ILE A 174 -34.85 16.04 1.33
C ILE A 174 -35.06 14.57 1.70
N GLN A 175 -34.00 13.77 1.59
CA GLN A 175 -33.97 12.38 1.97
C GLN A 175 -33.10 12.27 3.22
N GLY A 176 -33.65 11.67 4.28
CA GLY A 176 -32.97 11.39 5.55
C GLY A 176 -33.78 11.80 6.78
N VAL A 177 -33.39 11.28 7.94
CA VAL A 177 -34.09 11.53 9.21
C VAL A 177 -33.62 12.84 9.84
N MET A 178 -34.48 13.86 9.86
CA MET A 178 -34.31 15.08 10.68
C MET A 178 -34.20 14.63 12.15
N PRO A 179 -33.09 14.82 12.90
CA PRO A 179 -32.04 15.86 12.89
C PRO A 179 -30.61 15.40 12.50
N TYR A 180 -30.47 14.22 11.91
CA TYR A 180 -29.17 13.67 11.48
C TYR A 180 -28.70 14.24 10.13
N VAL A 181 -29.56 14.98 9.43
CA VAL A 181 -29.30 15.57 8.11
C VAL A 181 -28.44 16.82 8.24
N ASP A 182 -27.43 16.95 7.38
CA ASP A 182 -26.57 18.13 7.28
C ASP A 182 -27.40 19.42 7.08
N PRO A 183 -27.31 20.43 7.98
CA PRO A 183 -28.12 21.64 7.91
C PRO A 183 -27.97 22.41 6.60
N LYS A 184 -26.80 22.30 5.93
CA LYS A 184 -26.61 22.90 4.59
C LYS A 184 -27.55 22.30 3.54
N LYS A 185 -27.94 21.04 3.68
CA LYS A 185 -28.91 20.40 2.80
C LYS A 185 -30.34 20.89 3.06
N LEU A 186 -30.63 21.31 4.29
CA LEU A 186 -31.92 21.91 4.67
C LEU A 186 -32.04 23.36 4.18
N ASN A 187 -30.92 24.08 4.14
CA ASN A 187 -30.87 25.48 3.69
C ASN A 187 -30.74 25.63 2.16
N ASP A 188 -30.00 24.73 1.49
CA ASP A 188 -29.79 24.74 0.04
C ASP A 188 -30.17 23.38 -0.56
N GLU A 189 -31.29 23.33 -1.28
CA GLU A 189 -31.75 22.14 -1.99
C GLU A 189 -30.72 21.61 -3.01
N ASN A 190 -29.85 22.47 -3.53
CA ASN A 190 -28.78 22.11 -4.47
C ASN A 190 -27.51 21.61 -3.78
N TYR A 191 -27.43 21.70 -2.45
CA TYR A 191 -26.28 21.20 -1.70
C TYR A 191 -26.13 19.68 -1.93
N LYS A 192 -24.90 19.28 -2.25
CA LYS A 192 -24.54 17.89 -2.49
C LYS A 192 -23.93 17.31 -1.21
N LEU A 193 -24.67 16.37 -0.61
CA LEU A 193 -24.18 15.59 0.53
C LEU A 193 -22.85 14.92 0.15
N ASN A 194 -21.87 15.07 1.02
CA ASN A 194 -20.49 14.61 0.82
C ASN A 194 -19.98 13.92 2.09
N LYS A 195 -18.70 13.50 2.10
CA LYS A 195 -18.09 12.82 3.26
C LYS A 195 -18.25 13.61 4.57
N LYS A 196 -18.20 14.95 4.53
CA LYS A 196 -18.39 15.81 5.71
C LYS A 196 -19.85 15.89 6.17
N SER A 197 -20.81 15.55 5.31
CA SER A 197 -22.21 15.40 5.68
C SER A 197 -22.42 14.13 6.51
N ASP A 198 -21.77 13.02 6.16
CA ASP A 198 -21.78 11.81 7.02
C ASP A 198 -21.13 12.08 8.38
N VAL A 199 -20.03 12.87 8.41
CA VAL A 199 -19.38 13.27 9.68
C VAL A 199 -20.33 14.08 10.58
N TYR A 200 -21.21 14.91 10.00
CA TYR A 200 -22.24 15.60 10.78
C TYR A 200 -23.19 14.61 11.46
N SER A 201 -23.69 13.64 10.71
CA SER A 201 -24.56 12.58 11.23
C SER A 201 -23.86 11.75 12.31
N ILE A 202 -22.56 11.46 12.13
CA ILE A 202 -21.71 10.83 13.16
C ILE A 202 -21.68 11.68 14.44
N GLY A 203 -21.50 12.99 14.35
CA GLY A 203 -21.56 13.88 15.52
C GLY A 203 -22.87 13.74 16.30
N VAL A 204 -24.00 13.69 15.60
CA VAL A 204 -25.32 13.48 16.23
C VAL A 204 -25.43 12.11 16.91
N LEU A 205 -24.91 11.06 16.25
CA LEU A 205 -24.91 9.70 16.77
C LEU A 205 -23.98 9.52 17.98
N LEU A 206 -22.83 10.20 17.99
CA LEU A 206 -21.92 10.22 19.15
C LEU A 206 -22.59 10.88 20.36
N TRP A 207 -23.32 11.97 20.15
CA TRP A 207 -24.13 12.59 21.19
C TRP A 207 -25.21 11.63 21.70
N GLN A 208 -25.93 10.96 20.81
CA GLN A 208 -26.95 9.97 21.19
C GLN A 208 -26.38 8.77 21.97
N ILE A 209 -25.20 8.27 21.60
CA ILE A 209 -24.51 7.20 22.36
C ILE A 209 -24.11 7.71 23.75
N SER A 210 -23.70 8.98 23.87
CA SER A 210 -23.36 9.57 25.17
C SER A 210 -24.58 9.81 26.07
N SER A 211 -25.70 10.23 25.49
CA SER A 211 -26.89 10.67 26.23
C SER A 211 -27.90 9.56 26.46
N GLY A 212 -27.97 8.56 25.57
CA GLY A 212 -29.03 7.56 25.55
C GLY A 212 -30.37 8.11 25.05
N HIS A 213 -30.45 9.40 24.73
CA HIS A 213 -31.68 10.09 24.33
C HIS A 213 -31.79 10.24 22.81
N GLU A 214 -33.03 10.25 22.32
CA GLU A 214 -33.27 10.59 20.93
C GLU A 214 -32.97 12.09 20.68
N PRO A 215 -32.24 12.44 19.61
CA PRO A 215 -32.01 13.83 19.23
C PRO A 215 -33.31 14.65 19.12
N PHE A 216 -33.39 15.77 19.84
CA PHE A 216 -34.57 16.64 19.93
C PHE A 216 -35.86 15.91 20.38
N GLU A 217 -35.74 14.99 21.35
CA GLU A 217 -36.87 14.28 21.97
C GLU A 217 -38.01 15.25 22.40
N GLY A 218 -39.24 14.94 22.01
CA GLY A 218 -40.44 15.74 22.34
C GLY A 218 -40.68 16.98 21.48
N ILE A 219 -39.83 17.29 20.49
CA ILE A 219 -40.01 18.41 19.55
C ILE A 219 -40.61 17.89 18.24
N GLU A 220 -41.63 18.59 17.72
CA GLU A 220 -42.22 18.26 16.42
C GLU A 220 -41.19 18.41 15.30
N ARG A 221 -41.05 17.37 14.46
CA ARG A 221 -40.09 17.32 13.35
C ARG A 221 -40.64 18.04 12.12
N ASP A 222 -40.88 19.33 12.28
CA ASP A 222 -41.50 20.20 11.29
C ASP A 222 -40.48 21.21 10.70
N VAL A 223 -41.01 22.22 10.00
CA VAL A 223 -40.20 23.30 9.41
C VAL A 223 -39.52 24.14 10.51
N SER A 224 -40.09 24.24 11.71
CA SER A 224 -39.52 24.98 12.84
C SER A 224 -38.21 24.35 13.28
N LEU A 225 -38.16 23.02 13.47
CA LEU A 225 -36.92 22.32 13.81
C LEU A 225 -35.86 22.48 12.72
N SER A 226 -36.27 22.45 11.44
CA SER A 226 -35.38 22.65 10.31
C SER A 226 -34.70 24.03 10.34
N LEU A 227 -35.44 25.08 10.64
CA LEU A 227 -34.92 26.44 10.79
C LEU A 227 -33.98 26.56 12.00
N SER A 228 -34.35 25.97 13.15
CA SER A 228 -33.49 25.97 14.34
C SER A 228 -32.14 25.27 14.10
N LEU A 229 -32.13 24.18 13.35
CA LEU A 229 -30.89 23.48 12.96
C LEU A 229 -30.02 24.31 12.01
N ILE A 230 -30.63 25.06 11.08
CA ILE A 230 -29.91 25.98 10.18
C ILE A 230 -29.29 27.14 10.96
N GLU A 231 -29.98 27.63 11.98
CA GLU A 231 -29.49 28.66 12.90
C GLU A 231 -28.41 28.14 13.88
N GLY A 232 -28.10 26.84 13.86
CA GLY A 232 -27.05 26.23 14.65
C GLY A 232 -27.49 25.73 16.03
N THR A 233 -28.81 25.67 16.29
CA THR A 233 -29.34 25.09 17.53
C THR A 233 -29.00 23.61 17.59
N ARG A 234 -28.39 23.17 18.70
CA ARG A 234 -28.01 21.79 18.98
C ARG A 234 -28.33 21.42 20.42
N GLU A 235 -28.30 20.12 20.70
CA GLU A 235 -28.53 19.54 22.00
C GLU A 235 -27.47 20.00 23.02
N LYS A 236 -27.87 20.05 24.30
CA LYS A 236 -26.94 20.41 25.38
C LYS A 236 -25.95 19.26 25.62
N ILE A 237 -24.75 19.62 26.05
CA ILE A 237 -23.76 18.64 26.54
C ILE A 237 -24.31 18.05 27.84
N ILE A 238 -24.27 16.73 27.96
CA ILE A 238 -24.78 16.00 29.13
C ILE A 238 -23.68 15.92 30.20
N ASP A 239 -24.03 16.26 31.43
CA ASP A 239 -23.14 16.20 32.59
C ASP A 239 -22.61 14.77 32.80
N GLY A 240 -21.30 14.64 33.05
CA GLY A 240 -20.63 13.33 33.15
C GLY A 240 -20.07 12.78 31.84
N THR A 241 -20.23 13.49 30.71
CA THR A 241 -19.57 13.17 29.45
C THR A 241 -18.10 13.60 29.46
N PRO A 242 -17.12 12.71 29.15
CA PRO A 242 -15.72 13.06 29.04
C PRO A 242 -15.50 14.26 28.13
N ILE A 243 -14.70 15.22 28.58
CA ILE A 243 -14.48 16.51 27.92
C ILE A 243 -14.01 16.32 26.46
N ASN A 244 -13.10 15.37 26.24
CA ASN A 244 -12.57 15.11 24.90
C ASN A 244 -13.64 14.48 23.97
N TYR A 245 -14.54 13.67 24.53
CA TYR A 245 -15.63 13.05 23.78
C TYR A 245 -16.70 14.09 23.40
N SER A 246 -17.07 14.98 24.32
CA SER A 246 -18.02 16.06 24.04
C SER A 246 -17.48 17.11 23.07
N LYS A 247 -16.20 17.45 23.20
CA LYS A 247 -15.51 18.28 22.21
C LYS A 247 -15.54 17.63 20.82
N LEU A 248 -15.32 16.32 20.73
CA LEU A 248 -15.31 15.63 19.44
C LEU A 248 -16.66 15.70 18.71
N TYR A 249 -17.78 15.37 19.36
CA TYR A 249 -19.07 15.40 18.66
C TYR A 249 -19.53 16.84 18.34
N THR A 250 -19.12 17.83 19.16
CA THR A 250 -19.41 19.24 18.87
C THR A 250 -18.64 19.79 17.67
N GLU A 251 -17.40 19.33 17.47
CA GLU A 251 -16.61 19.63 16.28
C GLU A 251 -17.21 18.97 15.01
N CYS A 252 -17.76 17.76 15.15
CA CYS A 252 -18.39 17.02 14.04
C CYS A 252 -19.65 17.70 13.50
N TRP A 253 -20.43 18.39 14.34
CA TRP A 253 -21.72 18.96 13.94
C TRP A 253 -21.69 20.47 13.61
N LYS A 254 -20.50 21.06 13.39
CA LYS A 254 -20.37 22.47 12.97
C LYS A 254 -21.15 22.76 11.68
N TYR A 255 -21.67 23.98 11.56
CA TYR A 255 -22.46 24.38 10.38
C TYR A 255 -21.61 24.32 9.09
N GLU A 256 -20.40 24.87 9.13
CA GLU A 256 -19.49 24.89 7.99
C GLU A 256 -18.78 23.53 7.79
N SER A 257 -19.06 22.87 6.65
CA SER A 257 -18.56 21.53 6.34
C SER A 257 -17.03 21.38 6.31
N ASN A 258 -16.30 22.46 6.04
CA ASN A 258 -14.83 22.51 6.06
C ASN A 258 -14.25 22.66 7.47
N GLU A 259 -15.04 23.10 8.45
CA GLU A 259 -14.62 23.20 9.85
C GLU A 259 -14.77 21.88 10.60
N ARG A 260 -15.59 20.96 10.09
CA ARG A 260 -15.74 19.61 10.65
C ARG A 260 -14.45 18.81 10.45
N PRO A 261 -14.08 17.93 11.39
CA PRO A 261 -12.99 16.96 11.19
C PRO A 261 -13.31 16.02 10.03
N ASN A 262 -12.30 15.37 9.46
CA ASN A 262 -12.51 14.24 8.55
C ASN A 262 -12.67 12.95 9.37
N ILE A 263 -13.25 11.91 8.77
CA ILE A 263 -13.58 10.69 9.53
C ILE A 263 -12.35 10.02 10.18
N HIS A 264 -11.14 10.16 9.59
CA HIS A 264 -9.91 9.63 10.19
C HIS A 264 -9.46 10.44 11.41
N GLU A 265 -9.67 11.76 11.40
CA GLU A 265 -9.42 12.59 12.58
C GLU A 265 -10.37 12.19 13.72
N VAL A 266 -11.64 11.89 13.41
CA VAL A 266 -12.61 11.39 14.39
C VAL A 266 -12.16 10.04 14.98
N ILE A 267 -11.72 9.10 14.14
CA ILE A 267 -11.20 7.79 14.56
C ILE A 267 -9.96 7.95 15.46
N LEU A 268 -9.02 8.82 15.09
CA LEU A 268 -7.81 9.07 15.88
C LEU A 268 -8.14 9.65 17.25
N THR A 269 -9.01 10.65 17.33
CA THR A 269 -9.43 11.23 18.61
C THR A 269 -10.16 10.21 19.49
N LEU A 270 -11.00 9.33 18.92
CA LEU A 270 -11.64 8.25 19.70
C LEU A 270 -10.63 7.23 20.23
N LYS A 271 -9.59 6.89 19.45
CA LYS A 271 -8.50 6.02 19.90
C LYS A 271 -7.69 6.64 21.04
N GLU A 272 -7.42 7.94 20.96
CA GLU A 272 -6.76 8.70 22.04
C GLU A 272 -7.60 8.74 23.32
N ILE A 273 -8.93 8.84 23.19
CA ILE A 273 -9.85 8.78 24.35
C ILE A 273 -9.83 7.39 25.02
N ILE A 274 -9.76 6.32 24.23
CA ILE A 274 -9.75 4.92 24.73
C ILE A 274 -8.37 4.50 25.26
N SER A 275 -7.29 5.11 24.77
CA SER A 275 -5.91 4.76 25.16
C SER A 275 -5.04 6.02 25.25
N PRO A 276 -5.19 6.81 26.32
CA PRO A 276 -4.31 7.94 26.58
C PRO A 276 -2.91 7.43 27.01
N GLU A 277 -2.04 7.12 26.04
CA GLU A 277 -0.64 6.84 26.31
C GLU A 277 0.11 8.11 26.76
N LYS A 278 0.99 7.92 27.74
CA LYS A 278 1.95 8.88 28.28
C LYS A 278 2.71 9.60 27.15
N ILE A 279 2.54 10.91 27.05
CA ILE A 279 3.49 11.80 26.38
C ILE A 279 4.46 12.29 27.46
N ASP A 280 5.72 11.86 27.37
CA ASP A 280 6.85 12.58 27.97
C ASP A 280 7.72 13.16 26.82
N ASP A 281 7.82 14.49 26.85
CA ASP A 281 8.87 15.42 26.42
C ASP A 281 9.44 15.45 24.99
N MET A 282 8.98 16.47 24.25
CA MET A 282 9.89 17.54 23.79
C MET A 282 9.23 18.90 24.05
N THR A 283 9.51 19.53 25.18
CA THR A 283 9.39 20.98 25.34
C THR A 283 10.73 21.58 25.70
N VAL A 284 11.26 22.40 24.79
CA VAL A 284 12.36 23.34 25.05
C VAL A 284 11.69 24.68 25.35
N ASP A 285 11.66 25.12 26.61
CA ASP A 285 12.43 26.28 27.12
C ASP A 285 11.96 26.76 28.50
N ILE A 286 12.93 26.79 29.43
CA ILE A 286 13.30 27.90 30.34
C ILE A 286 12.26 28.37 31.38
N ASN A 287 12.36 27.86 32.62
CA ASN A 287 12.98 28.58 33.76
C ASN A 287 12.79 27.89 35.13
N ASP A 288 13.91 27.84 35.84
CA ASP A 288 14.13 27.99 37.29
C ASP A 288 13.60 26.97 38.33
N ASP A 289 14.61 26.24 38.84
CA ASP A 289 14.97 26.05 40.25
C ASP A 289 14.33 24.95 41.13
N LEU A 290 15.22 23.99 41.44
CA LEU A 290 15.45 23.18 42.65
C LEU A 290 14.32 22.28 43.20
N ASP A 291 14.56 21.12 43.80
CA ASP A 291 15.66 20.14 43.88
C ASP A 291 15.08 19.00 44.77
N ILE A 292 15.67 17.81 44.68
CA ILE A 292 15.69 16.72 45.69
C ILE A 292 14.59 15.61 45.69
N ASN A 293 15.01 14.47 45.11
CA ASN A 293 14.92 13.07 45.56
C ASN A 293 13.73 12.15 45.23
N ASN A 294 14.04 11.24 44.29
CA ASN A 294 13.74 9.81 44.34
C ASN A 294 14.01 9.18 45.72
N SER A 295 13.02 8.47 46.28
CA SER A 295 13.25 7.17 46.92
C SER A 295 11.94 6.39 47.15
N LEU A 296 11.91 5.12 46.68
CA LEU A 296 11.06 3.98 47.10
C LEU A 296 9.55 4.08 46.75
N ILE A 297 8.96 3.32 45.81
CA ILE A 297 8.90 1.85 45.64
C ILE A 297 8.78 1.09 46.97
N LEU A 298 7.59 0.49 47.17
CA LEU A 298 7.10 -0.39 48.26
C LEU A 298 6.40 0.31 49.44
N SER A 299 5.06 0.31 49.44
CA SER A 299 4.27 0.01 50.66
C SER A 299 2.74 -0.08 50.53
N THR A 300 2.10 -0.32 49.37
CA THR A 300 0.63 -0.58 49.41
C THR A 300 0.09 -1.47 48.31
N ILE A 301 0.64 -2.69 48.24
CA ILE A 301 -0.23 -3.88 48.10
C ILE A 301 -0.81 -4.12 49.50
N SER A 302 -2.02 -3.65 49.74
CA SER A 302 -2.88 -4.10 50.85
C SER A 302 -4.23 -3.41 50.75
N HIS A 303 -5.11 -3.86 49.85
CA HIS A 303 -6.57 -3.75 50.02
C HIS A 303 -7.35 -4.55 48.95
N ILE A 304 -6.99 -5.82 48.71
CA ILE A 304 -7.89 -6.77 48.04
C ILE A 304 -7.74 -8.14 48.72
N VAL A 305 -8.28 -8.25 49.94
CA VAL A 305 -8.81 -9.49 50.51
C VAL A 305 -9.94 -9.08 51.47
N SER A 306 -11.19 -9.26 51.05
CA SER A 306 -12.33 -9.67 51.87
C SER A 306 -13.64 -9.35 51.14
N LEU A 307 -14.21 -10.37 50.50
CA LEU A 307 -15.56 -10.87 50.80
C LEU A 307 -15.90 -11.97 49.78
N GLU A 308 -15.66 -13.20 50.22
CA GLU A 308 -16.31 -14.39 49.67
C GLU A 308 -17.75 -14.52 50.18
N ASN A 309 -18.50 -15.36 49.46
CA ASN A 309 -19.62 -16.21 49.89
C ASN A 309 -21.06 -15.73 49.65
N SER A 310 -21.73 -16.37 48.68
CA SER A 310 -22.80 -17.34 48.99
C SER A 310 -23.28 -18.13 47.75
N ASN A 311 -23.02 -19.46 47.77
CA ASN A 311 -23.93 -20.62 47.58
C ASN A 311 -25.06 -20.58 46.51
N ILE A 312 -25.51 -21.65 45.80
CA ILE A 312 -25.25 -23.11 45.68
C ILE A 312 -26.33 -23.67 44.66
N TYR A 313 -26.08 -24.82 43.99
CA TYR A 313 -26.99 -25.78 43.25
C TYR A 313 -27.75 -25.26 42.00
N GLU A 314 -28.04 -25.99 40.91
CA GLU A 314 -27.98 -27.41 40.51
C GLU A 314 -28.13 -27.49 38.96
N SER A 315 -27.49 -28.45 38.27
CA SER A 315 -28.17 -29.41 37.37
C SER A 315 -27.18 -30.29 36.59
N ARG A 316 -27.57 -31.56 36.52
CA ARG A 316 -26.79 -32.77 36.20
C ARG A 316 -26.74 -33.11 34.69
N LEU A 317 -25.58 -33.65 34.28
CA LEU A 317 -25.34 -35.00 33.71
C LEU A 317 -26.38 -35.68 32.78
N SER A 318 -25.86 -36.20 31.66
CA SER A 318 -26.19 -37.50 31.02
C SER A 318 -24.95 -37.94 30.20
N SER A 319 -24.40 -39.16 30.20
CA SER A 319 -24.83 -40.49 30.64
C SER A 319 -23.65 -41.50 30.61
N GLN A 320 -23.58 -42.36 31.63
CA GLN A 320 -23.11 -43.77 31.74
C GLN A 320 -21.85 -44.30 31.01
N ASN A 321 -20.88 -44.93 31.72
CA ASN A 321 -20.98 -46.30 32.29
C ASN A 321 -19.73 -46.79 33.08
N CYS A 322 -20.03 -47.40 34.24
CA CYS A 322 -19.36 -48.49 35.01
C CYS A 322 -17.90 -48.27 35.54
N ILE A 323 -17.49 -48.64 36.76
CA ILE A 323 -17.61 -49.93 37.49
C ILE A 323 -17.32 -49.75 39.01
N ASP A 324 -18.09 -50.49 39.81
CA ASP A 324 -17.95 -51.08 41.15
C ASP A 324 -17.38 -50.36 42.38
N VAL A 325 -18.26 -50.39 43.40
CA VAL A 325 -18.07 -50.08 44.81
C VAL A 325 -17.37 -51.25 45.51
N VAL A 326 -16.31 -50.96 46.27
CA VAL A 326 -15.80 -51.83 47.34
C VAL A 326 -16.15 -51.16 48.67
N GLU A 327 -16.94 -51.85 49.49
CA GLU A 327 -17.28 -51.45 50.85
C GLU A 327 -16.05 -51.43 51.77
N PHE A 328 -16.00 -50.45 52.69
CA PHE A 328 -15.21 -50.57 53.91
C PHE A 328 -16.08 -50.24 55.14
N ASP A 329 -16.01 -51.15 56.10
CA ASP A 329 -16.69 -51.13 57.38
C ASP A 329 -16.37 -49.89 58.22
N ASN A 330 -17.41 -49.37 58.88
CA ASN A 330 -17.33 -48.31 59.88
C ASN A 330 -16.84 -48.85 61.23
N THR A 331 -15.72 -48.33 61.75
CA THR A 331 -15.55 -48.15 63.21
C THR A 331 -14.87 -46.81 63.56
N SER A 332 -15.71 -45.91 64.10
CA SER A 332 -15.49 -44.87 65.13
C SER A 332 -14.27 -43.91 65.09
N SER A 333 -14.59 -42.67 64.68
CA SER A 333 -14.30 -41.37 65.33
C SER A 333 -12.89 -41.03 65.85
N SER A 334 -12.16 -40.19 65.13
CA SER A 334 -11.89 -38.77 65.47
C SER A 334 -10.84 -38.18 64.51
N ASN A 335 -11.27 -37.24 63.65
CA ASN A 335 -10.53 -36.18 62.95
C ASN A 335 -11.19 -35.91 61.58
N LYS A 336 -12.30 -35.17 61.61
CA LYS A 336 -13.00 -34.71 60.39
C LYS A 336 -12.22 -33.64 59.62
N SER A 337 -11.24 -32.97 60.24
CA SER A 337 -10.40 -31.93 59.62
C SER A 337 -9.35 -32.55 58.71
N ASP A 338 -8.54 -33.48 59.23
CA ASP A 338 -7.47 -34.15 58.47
C ASP A 338 -8.01 -34.96 57.29
N THR A 339 -9.21 -35.55 57.43
CA THR A 339 -9.88 -36.27 56.34
C THR A 339 -10.42 -35.33 55.28
N LEU A 340 -10.95 -34.15 55.61
CA LEU A 340 -11.40 -33.15 54.61
C LEU A 340 -10.23 -32.51 53.86
N ASP A 341 -9.11 -32.24 54.55
CA ASP A 341 -7.89 -31.73 53.93
C ASP A 341 -7.24 -32.80 53.03
N GLN A 342 -7.16 -34.06 53.48
CA GLN A 342 -6.70 -35.18 52.63
C GLN A 342 -7.63 -35.41 51.43
N ILE A 343 -8.95 -35.36 51.61
CA ILE A 343 -9.92 -35.47 50.50
C ILE A 343 -9.77 -34.29 49.52
N SER A 344 -9.47 -33.07 50.00
CA SER A 344 -9.25 -31.89 49.15
C SER A 344 -7.94 -31.97 48.34
N VAL A 345 -6.88 -32.52 48.95
CA VAL A 345 -5.59 -32.77 48.30
C VAL A 345 -5.72 -33.89 47.27
N ASP A 346 -6.38 -35.01 47.62
CA ASP A 346 -6.65 -36.12 46.70
C ASP A 346 -7.54 -35.69 45.52
N MET A 347 -8.53 -34.82 45.74
CA MET A 347 -9.36 -34.28 44.66
C MET A 347 -8.58 -33.35 43.73
N ASN A 348 -7.75 -32.43 44.25
CA ASN A 348 -6.92 -31.56 43.43
C ASN A 348 -5.86 -32.34 42.63
N GLU A 349 -5.26 -33.36 43.24
CA GLU A 349 -4.32 -34.26 42.56
C GLU A 349 -5.02 -35.05 41.43
N THR A 350 -6.22 -35.57 41.69
CA THR A 350 -7.02 -36.29 40.69
C THR A 350 -7.40 -35.39 39.50
N ILE A 351 -7.73 -34.13 39.75
CA ILE A 351 -8.04 -33.13 38.71
C ILE A 351 -6.80 -32.83 37.86
N SER A 352 -5.63 -32.58 38.47
CA SER A 352 -4.37 -32.32 37.75
C SER A 352 -3.94 -33.52 36.89
N VAL A 353 -4.09 -34.75 37.40
CA VAL A 353 -3.82 -35.98 36.62
C VAL A 353 -4.74 -36.08 35.39
N ALA A 354 -6.04 -35.83 35.57
CA ALA A 354 -7.00 -35.88 34.48
C ALA A 354 -6.71 -34.81 33.42
N MET A 355 -6.44 -33.57 33.85
CA MET A 355 -6.07 -32.46 32.97
C MET A 355 -4.78 -32.75 32.20
N ALA A 356 -3.74 -33.26 32.87
CA ALA A 356 -2.48 -33.63 32.23
C ALA A 356 -2.69 -34.68 31.13
N LYS A 357 -3.41 -35.77 31.44
CA LYS A 357 -3.70 -36.84 30.48
C LYS A 357 -4.47 -36.35 29.26
N GLU A 358 -5.52 -35.55 29.48
CA GLU A 358 -6.32 -34.99 28.39
C GLU A 358 -5.49 -34.08 27.49
N LEU A 359 -4.62 -33.24 28.07
CA LEU A 359 -3.71 -32.38 27.30
C LEU A 359 -2.70 -33.20 26.50
N ILE A 360 -2.12 -34.25 27.10
CA ILE A 360 -1.16 -35.11 26.42
C ILE A 360 -1.80 -35.81 25.21
N ASP A 361 -2.97 -36.44 25.40
CA ASP A 361 -3.70 -37.13 24.32
C ASP A 361 -4.09 -36.15 23.21
N TYR A 362 -4.52 -34.94 23.58
CA TYR A 362 -4.84 -33.89 22.64
C TYR A 362 -3.61 -33.47 21.81
N ILE A 363 -2.47 -33.22 22.46
CA ILE A 363 -1.23 -32.79 21.80
C ILE A 363 -0.71 -33.88 20.85
N ILE A 364 -0.65 -35.14 21.31
CA ILE A 364 -0.18 -36.27 20.50
C ILE A 364 -1.08 -36.45 19.27
N THR A 365 -2.40 -36.44 19.44
CA THR A 365 -3.36 -36.58 18.34
C THR A 365 -3.17 -35.48 17.30
N LYS A 366 -2.94 -34.24 17.74
CA LYS A 366 -2.70 -33.10 16.84
C LYS A 366 -1.36 -33.24 16.10
N HIS A 367 -0.31 -33.68 16.78
CA HIS A 367 0.98 -33.98 16.15
C HIS A 367 0.90 -35.06 15.07
N ASP A 368 0.27 -36.18 15.38
CA ASP A 368 0.16 -37.30 14.46
C ASP A 368 -0.69 -36.93 13.22
N SER A 369 -1.69 -36.08 13.40
CA SER A 369 -2.46 -35.49 12.28
C SER A 369 -1.65 -34.54 11.39
N GLY A 370 -0.45 -34.17 11.82
CA GLY A 370 0.46 -33.28 11.10
C GLY A 370 0.25 -31.82 11.46
N ILE A 371 0.02 -31.48 12.73
CA ILE A 371 0.16 -30.10 13.22
C ILE A 371 1.52 -29.99 13.93
N THR A 372 2.39 -29.11 13.44
CA THR A 372 3.69 -28.80 14.08
C THR A 372 3.48 -27.78 15.19
N LEU A 373 4.20 -27.93 16.32
CA LEU A 373 3.93 -27.15 17.53
C LEU A 373 4.32 -25.66 17.42
N ASP A 374 5.05 -25.27 16.37
CA ASP A 374 5.59 -23.92 16.19
C ASP A 374 4.56 -22.91 15.63
N ASP A 375 3.43 -23.36 15.06
CA ASP A 375 2.49 -22.46 14.37
C ASP A 375 1.08 -22.38 14.98
N GLN A 376 0.63 -23.35 15.79
CA GLN A 376 -0.78 -23.39 16.27
C GLN A 376 -1.03 -24.09 17.61
N ILE A 377 -0.22 -25.08 18.01
CA ILE A 377 -0.55 -25.90 19.18
C ILE A 377 -0.37 -25.15 20.50
N GLN A 378 0.53 -24.17 20.63
CA GLN A 378 0.59 -23.31 21.83
C GLN A 378 -0.78 -22.67 22.10
N LEU A 379 -1.38 -22.04 21.09
CA LEU A 379 -2.74 -21.46 21.18
C LEU A 379 -3.81 -22.52 21.42
N LEU A 380 -3.70 -23.70 20.83
CA LEU A 380 -4.66 -24.79 21.06
C LEU A 380 -4.56 -25.38 22.47
N ILE A 381 -3.35 -25.54 23.01
CA ILE A 381 -3.09 -25.95 24.40
C ILE A 381 -3.70 -24.91 25.33
N ILE A 382 -3.43 -23.63 25.09
CA ILE A 382 -3.97 -22.52 25.87
C ILE A 382 -5.50 -22.49 25.81
N LYS A 383 -6.09 -22.58 24.61
CA LYS A 383 -7.55 -22.66 24.42
C LYS A 383 -8.15 -23.90 25.10
N LYS A 384 -7.41 -25.01 25.10
CA LYS A 384 -7.84 -26.26 25.76
C LYS A 384 -7.78 -26.16 27.28
N ILE A 385 -6.75 -25.49 27.84
CA ILE A 385 -6.63 -25.20 29.27
C ILE A 385 -7.76 -24.26 29.72
N LEU A 386 -8.13 -23.28 28.88
CA LEU A 386 -9.07 -22.22 29.21
C LEU A 386 -10.53 -22.52 28.80
N GLN A 387 -10.82 -23.73 28.30
CA GLN A 387 -12.15 -24.18 27.86
C GLN A 387 -13.22 -24.18 28.97
N SER A 388 -12.82 -24.15 30.24
CA SER A 388 -13.71 -24.12 31.41
C SER A 388 -14.16 -22.71 31.82
N ASP A 389 -13.58 -21.67 31.22
CA ASP A 389 -13.80 -20.28 31.61
C ASP A 389 -14.76 -19.56 30.64
N LYS A 390 -15.94 -19.13 31.12
CA LYS A 390 -17.04 -18.64 30.25
C LYS A 390 -16.70 -17.37 29.47
N ASN A 391 -15.64 -16.66 29.86
CA ASN A 391 -15.19 -15.41 29.25
C ASN A 391 -14.29 -15.60 28.00
N PHE A 392 -13.97 -16.84 27.59
CA PHE A 392 -12.91 -17.13 26.62
C PHE A 392 -13.29 -17.14 25.12
N ASN A 393 -14.57 -17.11 24.76
CA ASN A 393 -15.01 -17.46 23.41
C ASN A 393 -14.78 -16.39 22.31
N ASN A 394 -14.25 -15.20 22.64
CA ASN A 394 -14.16 -14.05 21.70
C ASN A 394 -12.74 -13.55 21.35
N LEU A 395 -11.66 -14.30 21.61
CA LEU A 395 -10.31 -13.87 21.21
C LEU A 395 -9.97 -14.22 19.74
N SER A 396 -9.81 -13.20 18.88
CA SER A 396 -9.27 -13.31 17.51
C SER A 396 -7.74 -13.18 17.44
N ASP A 397 -7.09 -13.85 16.47
CA ASP A 397 -5.63 -14.01 16.26
C ASP A 397 -4.80 -12.71 16.07
N THR A 398 -4.79 -11.77 17.03
CA THR A 398 -3.96 -10.55 16.97
C THR A 398 -2.90 -10.50 18.08
N LEU A 399 -1.75 -9.93 17.72
CA LEU A 399 -0.47 -9.89 18.47
C LEU A 399 -0.60 -9.30 19.89
N ASP A 400 -1.59 -8.46 20.16
CA ASP A 400 -1.84 -7.83 21.46
C ASP A 400 -2.39 -8.78 22.56
N GLN A 401 -2.76 -10.01 22.20
CA GLN A 401 -3.39 -10.95 23.14
C GLN A 401 -2.44 -11.91 23.85
N GLN A 402 -1.17 -12.05 23.44
CA GLN A 402 -0.23 -12.99 24.09
C GLN A 402 0.09 -12.61 25.55
N LEU A 403 0.25 -11.31 25.84
CA LEU A 403 0.48 -10.81 27.20
C LEU A 403 -0.76 -11.02 28.10
N LEU A 404 -1.96 -10.83 27.52
CA LEU A 404 -3.24 -11.02 28.21
C LEU A 404 -3.47 -12.51 28.52
N ILE A 405 -3.28 -13.39 27.55
CA ILE A 405 -3.34 -14.85 27.71
C ILE A 405 -2.38 -15.32 28.81
N LYS A 406 -1.16 -14.78 28.84
CA LYS A 406 -0.17 -15.09 29.87
C LYS A 406 -0.64 -14.70 31.27
N ARG A 407 -1.17 -13.47 31.42
CA ARG A 407 -1.74 -13.01 32.70
C ARG A 407 -2.93 -13.87 33.13
N ILE A 408 -3.79 -14.24 32.19
CA ILE A 408 -4.93 -15.12 32.46
C ILE A 408 -4.46 -16.49 32.97
N LEU A 409 -3.48 -17.12 32.28
CA LEU A 409 -2.94 -18.41 32.70
C LEU A 409 -2.30 -18.33 34.08
N GLN A 410 -1.52 -17.27 34.37
CA GLN A 410 -0.92 -17.05 35.69
C GLN A 410 -1.97 -16.78 36.78
N SER A 411 -3.13 -16.22 36.44
CA SER A 411 -4.26 -16.07 37.36
C SER A 411 -5.16 -17.30 37.48
N ASN A 412 -4.95 -18.33 36.63
CA ASN A 412 -5.79 -19.52 36.62
C ASN A 412 -5.28 -20.55 37.64
N GLN A 413 -6.03 -20.69 38.74
CA GLN A 413 -5.66 -21.56 39.85
C GLN A 413 -5.52 -23.04 39.45
N ASN A 414 -6.36 -23.53 38.52
CA ASN A 414 -6.26 -24.92 38.04
C ASN A 414 -4.99 -25.15 37.20
N PHE A 415 -4.60 -24.17 36.40
CA PHE A 415 -3.35 -24.24 35.63
C PHE A 415 -2.11 -24.15 36.54
N ASN A 416 -2.13 -23.29 37.55
CA ASN A 416 -1.04 -23.22 38.54
C ASN A 416 -0.92 -24.54 39.32
N ASN A 417 -2.05 -25.11 39.78
CA ASN A 417 -2.07 -26.42 40.44
C ASN A 417 -1.52 -27.53 39.53
N LEU A 418 -1.80 -27.48 38.22
CA LEU A 418 -1.22 -28.40 37.23
C LEU A 418 0.30 -28.22 37.10
N MET A 419 0.80 -26.98 37.06
CA MET A 419 2.24 -26.67 36.98
C MET A 419 3.01 -27.17 38.20
N ASP A 420 2.46 -26.97 39.39
CA ASP A 420 3.05 -27.46 40.64
C ASP A 420 3.04 -29.00 40.67
N TRP A 421 1.93 -29.62 40.27
CA TRP A 421 1.81 -31.07 40.20
C TRP A 421 2.77 -31.68 39.17
N LEU A 422 2.91 -31.09 37.98
CA LEU A 422 3.87 -31.53 36.96
C LEU A 422 5.32 -31.39 37.45
N SER A 423 5.62 -30.33 38.21
CA SER A 423 6.95 -30.11 38.79
C SER A 423 7.31 -31.18 39.81
N SER A 424 6.36 -31.59 40.65
CA SER A 424 6.49 -32.70 41.61
C SER A 424 6.59 -34.07 40.92
N ASN A 425 6.00 -34.24 39.73
CA ASN A 425 5.95 -35.50 38.99
C ASN A 425 6.88 -35.55 37.76
N LYS A 426 7.83 -34.62 37.65
CA LYS A 426 8.73 -34.44 36.49
C LYS A 426 9.60 -35.67 36.16
N ASP A 427 9.75 -36.58 37.12
CA ASP A 427 10.53 -37.81 36.95
C ASP A 427 9.81 -38.88 36.13
N VAL A 428 8.48 -38.80 36.03
CA VAL A 428 7.69 -39.65 35.14
C VAL A 428 7.80 -39.10 33.71
N SER A 429 8.27 -39.92 32.77
CA SER A 429 8.66 -39.47 31.42
C SER A 429 7.57 -38.72 30.65
N ILE A 430 6.31 -39.11 30.81
CA ILE A 430 5.18 -38.47 30.13
C ILE A 430 4.90 -37.05 30.67
N TYR A 431 4.99 -36.87 32.00
CA TYR A 431 4.76 -35.59 32.67
C TYR A 431 5.98 -34.68 32.60
N GLY A 432 7.18 -35.24 32.75
CA GLY A 432 8.44 -34.54 32.51
C GLY A 432 8.53 -34.00 31.09
N TRP A 433 8.08 -34.76 30.08
CA TRP A 433 7.95 -34.24 28.71
C TRP A 433 6.96 -33.10 28.59
N LEU A 434 5.76 -33.22 29.19
CA LEU A 434 4.75 -32.15 29.13
C LEU A 434 5.25 -30.86 29.80
N LEU A 435 5.92 -30.96 30.95
CA LEU A 435 6.55 -29.84 31.63
C LEU A 435 7.67 -29.23 30.77
N GLY A 436 8.54 -30.06 30.20
CA GLY A 436 9.60 -29.63 29.29
C GLY A 436 9.05 -28.93 28.04
N LEU A 437 7.85 -29.34 27.58
CA LEU A 437 7.13 -28.69 26.48
C LEU A 437 6.63 -27.29 26.87
N PHE A 438 6.07 -27.13 28.07
CA PHE A 438 5.66 -25.82 28.56
C PHE A 438 6.83 -24.86 28.68
N TYR A 439 7.98 -25.33 29.17
CA TYR A 439 9.23 -24.56 29.18
C TYR A 439 9.74 -24.22 27.78
N TYR A 440 9.78 -25.19 26.88
CA TYR A 440 10.24 -24.97 25.49
C TYR A 440 9.44 -23.87 24.78
N TYR A 441 8.13 -23.77 25.06
CA TYR A 441 7.21 -22.81 24.43
C TYR A 441 6.85 -21.60 25.29
N ASN A 442 7.47 -21.44 26.46
CA ASN A 442 7.17 -20.39 27.44
C ASN A 442 5.67 -20.31 27.83
N ILE A 443 5.02 -21.46 28.06
CA ILE A 443 3.62 -21.52 28.50
C ILE A 443 3.57 -21.36 30.02
N GLY A 444 3.07 -20.23 30.51
CA GLY A 444 2.84 -20.00 31.94
C GLY A 444 4.07 -19.58 32.77
N VAL A 445 5.22 -19.32 32.14
CA VAL A 445 6.50 -19.00 32.81
C VAL A 445 6.96 -17.55 32.59
N ASP A 446 7.83 -17.02 33.47
CA ASP A 446 8.41 -15.67 33.34
C ASP A 446 9.34 -15.60 32.10
N GLU A 447 9.24 -14.52 31.32
CA GLU A 447 10.08 -14.30 30.13
C GLU A 447 11.51 -13.88 30.48
N LYS A 448 11.76 -13.46 31.72
CA LYS A 448 13.08 -13.05 32.19
C LYS A 448 13.98 -14.23 32.54
N GLU A 449 13.42 -15.43 32.69
CA GLU A 449 14.14 -16.64 33.02
C GLU A 449 14.32 -17.52 31.76
N ASP A 450 15.55 -18.00 31.55
CA ASP A 450 15.88 -18.87 30.43
C ASP A 450 15.70 -20.34 30.83
N TYR A 451 14.55 -20.92 30.47
CA TYR A 451 14.20 -22.32 30.76
C TYR A 451 14.75 -23.32 29.72
N SER A 452 15.67 -22.89 28.85
CA SER A 452 16.12 -23.75 27.75
C SER A 452 16.90 -24.98 28.22
N ILE A 453 17.70 -24.84 29.28
CA ILE A 453 18.49 -25.93 29.87
C ILE A 453 17.56 -26.94 30.55
N GLU A 454 16.61 -26.46 31.35
CA GLU A 454 15.64 -27.27 32.09
C GLU A 454 14.74 -28.06 31.12
N SER A 455 14.30 -27.42 30.03
CA SER A 455 13.55 -28.08 28.97
C SER A 455 14.37 -29.19 28.31
N PHE A 456 15.65 -28.92 28.00
CA PHE A 456 16.57 -29.90 27.43
C PHE A 456 16.80 -31.11 28.37
N GLU A 457 16.99 -30.87 29.67
CA GLU A 457 17.17 -31.93 30.66
C GLU A 457 15.93 -32.82 30.81
N LEU A 458 14.74 -32.21 30.87
CA LEU A 458 13.47 -32.93 30.94
C LEU A 458 13.23 -33.80 29.70
N PHE A 459 13.50 -33.26 28.50
CA PHE A 459 13.42 -34.05 27.27
C PHE A 459 14.46 -35.16 27.21
N SER A 460 15.69 -34.89 27.66
CA SER A 460 16.76 -35.89 27.73
C SER A 460 16.37 -37.07 28.62
N LYS A 461 15.86 -36.78 29.82
CA LYS A 461 15.39 -37.80 30.77
C LYS A 461 14.24 -38.63 30.20
N ALA A 462 13.23 -37.98 29.63
CA ALA A 462 12.08 -38.66 29.04
C ALA A 462 12.45 -39.49 27.80
N ALA A 463 13.35 -38.98 26.94
CA ALA A 463 13.83 -39.67 25.75
C ALA A 463 14.65 -40.92 26.08
N ASN A 464 15.49 -40.86 27.12
CA ASN A 464 16.27 -42.00 27.62
C ASN A 464 15.38 -43.13 28.16
N ASN A 465 14.19 -42.81 28.65
CA ASN A 465 13.15 -43.77 29.04
C ASN A 465 12.28 -44.24 27.85
N ASN A 466 12.75 -44.05 26.61
CA ASN A 466 12.06 -44.43 25.37
C ASN A 466 10.69 -43.74 25.13
N TYR A 467 10.46 -42.57 25.70
CA TYR A 467 9.25 -41.82 25.37
C TYR A 467 9.39 -41.16 23.99
N LEU A 468 8.67 -41.70 23.00
CA LEU A 468 8.94 -41.47 21.56
C LEU A 468 8.84 -40.02 21.12
N ILE A 469 7.91 -39.25 21.67
CA ILE A 469 7.74 -37.83 21.36
C ILE A 469 8.86 -36.99 22.00
N ALA A 470 9.33 -37.35 23.20
CA ALA A 470 10.48 -36.69 23.82
C ALA A 470 11.76 -36.89 23.01
N GLN A 471 11.95 -38.04 22.35
CA GLN A 471 13.06 -38.25 21.42
C GLN A 471 13.02 -37.25 20.24
N VAL A 472 11.83 -36.90 19.75
CA VAL A 472 11.68 -35.86 18.70
C VAL A 472 12.09 -34.49 19.23
N TYR A 473 11.65 -34.13 20.43
CA TYR A 473 11.99 -32.84 21.03
C TYR A 473 13.46 -32.71 21.43
N LEU A 474 14.06 -33.79 21.95
CA LEU A 474 15.49 -33.85 22.19
C LEU A 474 16.28 -33.69 20.89
N ALA A 475 15.83 -34.34 19.80
CA ALA A 475 16.41 -34.16 18.49
C ALA A 475 16.29 -32.71 17.98
N LYS A 476 15.16 -32.03 18.22
CA LYS A 476 15.02 -30.59 17.94
C LYS A 476 16.02 -29.76 18.75
N CYS A 477 16.18 -30.03 20.04
CA CYS A 477 17.15 -29.32 20.88
C CYS A 477 18.59 -29.45 20.34
N TYR A 478 19.02 -30.65 19.97
CA TYR A 478 20.34 -30.84 19.34
C TYR A 478 20.44 -30.20 17.95
N TYR A 479 19.36 -30.23 17.17
CA TYR A 479 19.34 -29.64 15.84
C TYR A 479 19.47 -28.10 15.87
N ASP A 480 18.78 -27.46 16.83
CA ASP A 480 18.71 -26.00 16.96
C ASP A 480 19.77 -25.42 17.94
N GLY A 481 20.41 -26.27 18.75
CA GLY A 481 21.27 -25.83 19.85
C GLY A 481 20.48 -25.19 21.02
N TYR A 482 19.28 -25.70 21.30
CA TYR A 482 18.40 -25.19 22.36
C TYR A 482 18.69 -25.91 23.68
N GLY A 483 19.14 -25.18 24.71
CA GLY A 483 19.56 -25.76 25.99
C GLY A 483 20.84 -26.61 25.92
N THR A 484 21.48 -26.70 24.75
CA THR A 484 22.65 -27.54 24.48
C THR A 484 23.45 -27.02 23.30
N THR A 485 24.64 -27.58 23.04
CA THR A 485 25.42 -27.28 21.84
C THR A 485 24.79 -27.93 20.60
N LEU A 486 24.77 -27.21 19.48
CA LEU A 486 24.28 -27.73 18.20
C LEU A 486 25.04 -29.01 17.77
N ASP A 487 24.30 -30.09 17.53
CA ASP A 487 24.82 -31.40 17.12
C ASP A 487 23.86 -32.11 16.16
N HIS A 488 24.14 -32.04 14.87
CA HIS A 488 23.32 -32.70 13.85
C HIS A 488 23.42 -34.23 13.85
N ILE A 489 24.48 -34.81 14.42
CA ILE A 489 24.65 -36.27 14.49
C ILE A 489 23.72 -36.84 15.56
N LEU A 490 23.70 -36.21 16.75
CA LEU A 490 22.77 -36.58 17.81
C LEU A 490 21.32 -36.28 17.43
N ALA A 491 21.06 -35.15 16.77
CA ALA A 491 19.72 -34.87 16.24
C ALA A 491 19.24 -35.97 15.28
N HIS A 492 20.09 -36.38 14.33
CA HIS A 492 19.77 -37.47 13.40
C HIS A 492 19.49 -38.79 14.13
N LYS A 493 20.35 -39.15 15.10
CA LYS A 493 20.20 -40.36 15.91
C LYS A 493 18.82 -40.43 16.57
N TYR A 494 18.43 -39.39 17.31
CA TYR A 494 17.17 -39.38 18.04
C TYR A 494 15.94 -39.29 17.12
N TYR A 495 16.01 -38.56 16.00
CA TYR A 495 14.95 -38.62 14.98
C TYR A 495 14.82 -40.04 14.39
N GLN A 496 15.94 -40.72 14.17
CA GLN A 496 15.96 -42.07 13.63
C GLN A 496 15.40 -43.10 14.61
N GLU A 497 15.77 -43.02 15.89
CA GLU A 497 15.24 -43.88 16.97
C GLU A 497 13.72 -43.71 17.09
N SER A 498 13.24 -42.46 17.19
CA SER A 498 11.80 -42.16 17.29
C SER A 498 11.02 -42.70 16.07
N ALA A 499 11.52 -42.47 14.85
CA ALA A 499 10.85 -42.90 13.63
C ALA A 499 10.83 -44.42 13.44
N LYS A 500 11.91 -45.13 13.84
CA LYS A 500 11.99 -46.59 13.82
C LYS A 500 11.02 -47.22 14.81
N ASN A 501 10.86 -46.61 15.98
CA ASN A 501 9.95 -47.05 17.04
C ASN A 501 8.48 -46.67 16.79
N GLY A 502 8.13 -46.18 15.59
CA GLY A 502 6.74 -46.02 15.15
C GLY A 502 6.16 -44.61 15.27
N SER A 503 6.90 -43.63 15.79
CA SER A 503 6.44 -42.24 15.91
C SER A 503 6.09 -41.64 14.56
N ILE A 504 4.83 -41.24 14.33
CA ILE A 504 4.37 -40.65 13.05
C ILE A 504 5.04 -39.28 12.85
N ILE A 505 5.06 -38.45 13.89
CA ILE A 505 5.73 -37.16 13.88
C ILE A 505 7.26 -37.29 13.79
N GLY A 506 7.85 -38.33 14.41
CA GLY A 506 9.27 -38.67 14.25
C GLY A 506 9.63 -39.06 12.81
N GLN A 507 8.76 -39.83 12.14
CA GLN A 507 8.91 -40.13 10.70
C GLN A 507 8.89 -38.87 9.84
N PHE A 508 7.99 -37.91 10.13
CA PHE A 508 7.96 -36.64 9.43
C PHE A 508 9.26 -35.83 9.64
N TYR A 509 9.70 -35.64 10.88
CA TYR A 509 10.90 -34.85 11.18
C TYR A 509 12.19 -35.50 10.66
N LEU A 510 12.28 -36.84 10.66
CA LEU A 510 13.39 -37.54 10.01
C LEU A 510 13.39 -37.33 8.49
N GLY A 511 12.22 -37.34 7.86
CA GLY A 511 12.07 -37.00 6.44
C GLY A 511 12.52 -35.56 6.14
N ASN A 512 12.20 -34.62 7.03
CA ASN A 512 12.63 -33.23 6.96
C ASN A 512 14.16 -33.09 7.13
N PHE A 513 14.73 -33.76 8.12
CA PHE A 513 16.17 -33.82 8.34
C PHE A 513 16.91 -34.32 7.10
N TYR A 514 16.47 -35.43 6.49
CA TYR A 514 17.07 -35.92 5.24
C TYR A 514 16.91 -34.92 4.09
N GLU A 515 15.81 -34.17 4.03
CA GLU A 515 15.62 -33.12 3.05
C GLU A 515 16.56 -31.92 3.26
N SER A 516 16.95 -31.61 4.50
CA SER A 516 17.85 -30.50 4.83
C SER A 516 19.31 -30.83 4.47
N VAL A 517 19.72 -32.09 4.60
CA VAL A 517 21.03 -32.59 4.18
C VAL A 517 21.08 -33.08 2.72
N ASN A 518 20.06 -32.78 1.91
CA ASN A 518 19.92 -33.17 0.50
C ASN A 518 19.90 -34.68 0.22
N ASN A 519 19.54 -35.53 1.18
CA ASN A 519 19.25 -36.94 0.96
C ASN A 519 17.79 -37.13 0.54
N GLU A 520 17.52 -36.89 -0.74
CA GLU A 520 16.14 -36.82 -1.24
C GLU A 520 15.39 -38.17 -1.23
N LYS A 521 16.09 -39.30 -1.42
CA LYS A 521 15.46 -40.63 -1.46
C LYS A 521 14.91 -41.04 -0.09
N ASP A 522 15.72 -40.90 0.95
CA ASP A 522 15.30 -41.23 2.32
C ASP A 522 14.25 -40.24 2.82
N SER A 523 14.37 -38.97 2.45
CA SER A 523 13.33 -37.96 2.73
C SER A 523 11.96 -38.38 2.19
N VAL A 524 11.88 -38.77 0.90
CA VAL A 524 10.64 -39.24 0.28
C VAL A 524 10.12 -40.53 0.93
N TYR A 525 11.01 -41.45 1.30
CA TYR A 525 10.64 -42.69 1.99
C TYR A 525 9.92 -42.40 3.31
N TRP A 526 10.49 -41.55 4.15
CA TRP A 526 9.93 -41.21 5.46
C TRP A 526 8.67 -40.34 5.35
N TYR A 527 8.61 -39.39 4.40
CA TYR A 527 7.38 -38.66 4.11
C TYR A 527 6.24 -39.58 3.63
N LYS A 528 6.53 -40.60 2.80
CA LYS A 528 5.52 -41.61 2.41
C LYS A 528 5.02 -42.39 3.62
N LYS A 529 5.90 -42.79 4.53
CA LYS A 529 5.53 -43.54 5.74
C LYS A 529 4.62 -42.70 6.65
N ALA A 530 5.02 -41.46 6.96
CA ALA A 530 4.22 -40.55 7.79
C ALA A 530 2.88 -40.18 7.13
N ALA A 531 2.88 -39.90 5.82
CA ALA A 531 1.65 -39.57 5.08
C ALA A 531 0.66 -40.75 5.02
N LYS A 532 1.14 -42.00 4.94
CA LYS A 532 0.30 -43.20 4.99
C LYS A 532 -0.40 -43.34 6.33
N SER A 533 0.24 -42.91 7.41
CA SER A 533 -0.33 -42.88 8.77
C SER A 533 -1.24 -41.67 9.03
N GLY A 534 -1.55 -40.86 8.02
CA GLY A 534 -2.51 -39.75 8.13
C GLY A 534 -1.89 -38.36 8.35
N ASN A 535 -0.55 -38.24 8.44
CA ASN A 535 0.11 -36.97 8.66
C ASN A 535 -0.03 -36.04 7.44
N THR A 536 -0.74 -34.93 7.63
CA THR A 536 -1.12 -34.01 6.54
C THR A 536 0.05 -33.17 6.01
N ILE A 537 0.96 -32.70 6.88
CA ILE A 537 2.16 -31.98 6.46
C ILE A 537 3.12 -32.89 5.69
N ALA A 538 3.34 -34.14 6.14
CA ALA A 538 4.14 -35.10 5.38
C ALA A 538 3.55 -35.35 3.98
N LYS A 539 2.21 -35.39 3.86
CA LYS A 539 1.52 -35.49 2.56
C LYS A 539 1.75 -34.25 1.68
N LEU A 540 1.79 -33.05 2.26
CA LEU A 540 2.11 -31.80 1.56
C LEU A 540 3.56 -31.77 1.07
N HIS A 541 4.53 -32.18 1.90
CA HIS A 541 5.93 -32.30 1.52
C HIS A 541 6.14 -33.34 0.42
N LEU A 542 5.47 -34.48 0.53
CA LEU A 542 5.48 -35.51 -0.52
C LEU A 542 4.91 -35.00 -1.86
N ALA A 543 3.86 -34.17 -1.82
CA ALA A 543 3.32 -33.51 -3.02
C ALA A 543 4.37 -32.57 -3.66
N ASN A 544 5.12 -31.82 -2.84
CA ASN A 544 6.24 -31.00 -3.31
C ASN A 544 7.35 -31.83 -3.95
N CYS A 545 7.66 -33.02 -3.41
CA CYS A 545 8.62 -33.95 -3.99
C CYS A 545 8.18 -34.41 -5.39
N TYR A 546 6.93 -34.84 -5.57
CA TYR A 546 6.38 -35.21 -6.89
C TYR A 546 6.39 -34.03 -7.87
N ARG A 547 6.00 -32.83 -7.43
CA ARG A 547 5.99 -31.63 -8.28
C ARG A 547 7.38 -31.29 -8.82
N LEU A 548 8.41 -31.45 -7.98
CA LEU A 548 9.79 -31.03 -8.28
C LEU A 548 10.67 -32.15 -8.81
N GLY A 549 10.24 -33.41 -8.72
CA GLY A 549 11.06 -34.58 -9.04
C GLY A 549 12.21 -34.80 -8.05
N LYS A 550 12.01 -34.46 -6.77
CA LYS A 550 13.02 -34.61 -5.72
C LYS A 550 12.89 -35.97 -5.05
N GLY A 551 13.90 -36.82 -5.17
CA GLY A 551 13.89 -38.17 -4.60
C GLY A 551 12.85 -39.13 -5.21
N THR A 552 12.10 -38.70 -6.21
CA THR A 552 11.07 -39.45 -6.94
C THR A 552 10.90 -38.85 -8.34
N GLU A 553 10.30 -39.57 -9.28
CA GLU A 553 10.01 -39.04 -10.61
C GLU A 553 9.06 -37.84 -10.54
N LYS A 554 9.29 -36.87 -11.42
CA LYS A 554 8.49 -35.67 -11.50
C LYS A 554 7.09 -36.02 -12.02
N ASP A 555 6.08 -35.80 -11.19
CA ASP A 555 4.68 -36.10 -11.48
C ASP A 555 3.79 -34.94 -11.04
N GLY A 556 3.42 -34.10 -12.01
CA GLY A 556 2.57 -32.93 -11.77
C GLY A 556 1.12 -33.30 -11.42
N ILE A 557 0.59 -34.39 -11.99
CA ILE A 557 -0.80 -34.83 -11.80
C ILE A 557 -0.97 -35.35 -10.38
N LYS A 558 -0.03 -36.19 -9.93
CA LYS A 558 -0.03 -36.71 -8.57
C LYS A 558 0.20 -35.62 -7.53
N ALA A 559 1.07 -34.65 -7.82
CA ALA A 559 1.22 -33.47 -6.96
C ALA A 559 -0.09 -32.67 -6.87
N PHE A 560 -0.76 -32.42 -8.00
CA PHE A 560 -2.05 -31.73 -8.04
C PHE A 560 -3.11 -32.44 -7.19
N GLN A 561 -3.29 -33.74 -7.36
CA GLN A 561 -4.24 -34.55 -6.58
C GLN A 561 -3.98 -34.48 -5.07
N TYR A 562 -2.70 -34.46 -4.66
CA TYR A 562 -2.35 -34.34 -3.25
C TYR A 562 -2.63 -32.94 -2.71
N TYR A 563 -2.32 -31.88 -3.47
CA TYR A 563 -2.67 -30.50 -3.08
C TYR A 563 -4.18 -30.31 -3.00
N GLU A 564 -4.94 -30.82 -3.98
CA GLU A 564 -6.40 -30.76 -4.01
C GLU A 564 -7.04 -31.43 -2.79
N ALA A 565 -6.62 -32.67 -2.49
CA ALA A 565 -7.13 -33.40 -1.33
C ALA A 565 -6.84 -32.69 0.00
N LEU A 566 -5.72 -31.96 0.11
CA LEU A 566 -5.35 -31.21 1.31
C LEU A 566 -6.02 -29.82 1.35
N ALA A 567 -6.17 -29.16 0.19
CA ALA A 567 -6.81 -27.86 0.07
C ALA A 567 -8.32 -27.92 0.42
N ASN A 568 -8.97 -29.04 0.08
CA ASN A 568 -10.35 -29.34 0.46
C ASN A 568 -10.53 -29.57 1.97
N LYS A 569 -9.45 -29.84 2.70
CA LYS A 569 -9.41 -29.86 4.18
C LYS A 569 -9.04 -28.50 4.77
N GLU A 570 -9.18 -27.44 3.99
CA GLU A 570 -8.91 -26.06 4.39
C GLU A 570 -7.48 -25.73 4.81
N ILE A 571 -6.51 -26.58 4.43
CA ILE A 571 -5.09 -26.36 4.70
C ILE A 571 -4.57 -25.22 3.80
N ALA A 572 -4.31 -24.07 4.39
CA ALA A 572 -3.95 -22.83 3.68
C ALA A 572 -2.75 -22.99 2.74
N ASP A 573 -1.72 -23.75 3.13
CA ASP A 573 -0.54 -24.00 2.29
C ASP A 573 -0.86 -24.89 1.08
N ALA A 574 -1.76 -25.86 1.25
CA ALA A 574 -2.20 -26.70 0.15
C ALA A 574 -3.08 -25.89 -0.82
N GLN A 575 -3.96 -25.02 -0.30
CA GLN A 575 -4.76 -24.09 -1.10
C GLN A 575 -3.85 -23.14 -1.90
N LEU A 576 -2.81 -22.58 -1.27
CA LEU A 576 -1.79 -21.77 -1.96
C LEU A 576 -1.11 -22.56 -3.09
N LYS A 577 -0.66 -23.79 -2.81
CA LYS A 577 0.03 -24.64 -3.80
C LYS A 577 -0.90 -25.10 -4.92
N LEU A 578 -2.19 -25.30 -4.64
CA LEU A 578 -3.21 -25.61 -5.62
C LEU A 578 -3.47 -24.39 -6.53
N GLY A 579 -3.54 -23.19 -5.94
CA GLY A 579 -3.56 -21.93 -6.68
C GLY A 579 -2.34 -21.79 -7.61
N ASP A 580 -1.14 -22.11 -7.13
CA ASP A 580 0.07 -22.16 -7.94
C ASP A 580 -0.03 -23.18 -9.09
N CYS A 581 -0.71 -24.31 -8.87
CA CYS A 581 -0.89 -25.32 -9.92
C CYS A 581 -1.83 -24.85 -11.02
N PHE A 582 -2.96 -24.23 -10.67
CA PHE A 582 -3.87 -23.63 -11.65
C PHE A 582 -3.23 -22.44 -12.38
N TYR A 583 -2.46 -21.61 -11.68
CA TYR A 583 -1.77 -20.47 -12.28
C TYR A 583 -0.72 -20.89 -13.33
N ASN A 584 0.03 -21.97 -13.05
CA ASN A 584 1.13 -22.43 -13.89
C ASN A 584 0.77 -23.61 -14.80
N GLY A 585 -0.47 -24.15 -14.73
CA GLY A 585 -0.87 -25.37 -15.44
C GLY A 585 -0.10 -26.63 -15.02
N ILE A 586 0.15 -26.81 -13.72
CA ILE A 586 0.88 -27.97 -13.18
C ILE A 586 -0.12 -29.07 -12.81
N GLY A 587 -0.10 -30.19 -13.56
CA GLY A 587 -1.01 -31.31 -13.32
C GLY A 587 -2.48 -31.04 -13.68
N THR A 588 -2.77 -29.84 -14.17
CA THR A 588 -4.07 -29.35 -14.63
C THR A 588 -3.86 -28.35 -15.78
N LYS A 589 -4.93 -27.92 -16.43
CA LYS A 589 -4.88 -26.80 -17.40
C LYS A 589 -4.67 -25.48 -16.65
N LEU A 590 -3.99 -24.54 -17.31
CA LEU A 590 -3.85 -23.19 -16.78
C LEU A 590 -5.24 -22.55 -16.64
N ASP A 591 -5.58 -22.12 -15.43
CA ASP A 591 -6.86 -21.51 -15.09
C ASP A 591 -6.63 -20.40 -14.06
N ILE A 592 -6.67 -19.16 -14.55
CA ILE A 592 -6.42 -17.95 -13.77
C ILE A 592 -7.53 -17.71 -12.74
N THR A 593 -8.78 -18.09 -13.06
CA THR A 593 -9.94 -17.89 -12.19
C THR A 593 -9.85 -18.84 -11.00
N GLN A 594 -9.56 -20.11 -11.25
CA GLN A 594 -9.34 -21.09 -10.18
C GLN A 594 -8.10 -20.74 -9.35
N ALA A 595 -7.01 -20.26 -9.97
CA ALA A 595 -5.85 -19.80 -9.24
C ALA A 595 -6.21 -18.69 -8.24
N LYS A 596 -6.97 -17.68 -8.68
CA LYS A 596 -7.43 -16.58 -7.82
C LYS A 596 -8.31 -17.09 -6.68
N TYR A 597 -9.29 -17.95 -6.97
CA TYR A 597 -10.18 -18.54 -5.96
C TYR A 597 -9.39 -19.24 -4.84
N TRP A 598 -8.41 -20.06 -5.22
CA TRP A 598 -7.59 -20.78 -4.24
C TRP A 598 -6.64 -19.87 -3.48
N TYR A 599 -6.15 -18.80 -4.10
CA TYR A 599 -5.40 -17.76 -3.38
C TYR A 599 -6.28 -16.98 -2.39
N GLU A 600 -7.54 -16.65 -2.72
CA GLU A 600 -8.48 -15.99 -1.80
C GLU A 600 -8.80 -16.89 -0.61
N LYS A 601 -9.10 -18.17 -0.85
CA LYS A 601 -9.29 -19.16 0.22
C LYS A 601 -8.06 -19.28 1.12
N ALA A 602 -6.88 -19.43 0.52
CA ALA A 602 -5.63 -19.50 1.28
C ALA A 602 -5.40 -18.25 2.12
N ALA A 603 -5.68 -17.06 1.57
CA ALA A 603 -5.52 -15.78 2.27
C ALA A 603 -6.48 -15.65 3.47
N ASN A 604 -7.74 -16.04 3.30
CA ASN A 604 -8.74 -16.05 4.36
C ASN A 604 -8.39 -17.05 5.47
N ASN A 605 -7.76 -18.18 5.11
CA ASN A 605 -7.22 -19.15 6.07
C ASN A 605 -5.82 -18.73 6.61
N GLY A 606 -5.47 -17.45 6.46
CA GLY A 606 -4.30 -16.82 7.06
C GLY A 606 -2.98 -17.00 6.29
N SER A 607 -3.01 -17.38 5.01
CA SER A 607 -1.82 -17.40 4.16
C SER A 607 -1.44 -15.99 3.70
N ILE A 608 -0.41 -15.44 4.33
CA ILE A 608 0.15 -14.14 3.98
C ILE A 608 0.70 -14.16 2.54
N ILE A 609 1.26 -15.28 2.08
CA ILE A 609 1.76 -15.42 0.71
C ILE A 609 0.62 -15.31 -0.29
N ALA A 610 -0.51 -15.96 -0.03
CA ALA A 610 -1.69 -15.86 -0.89
C ALA A 610 -2.27 -14.44 -0.88
N LYS A 611 -2.33 -13.78 0.29
CA LYS A 611 -2.73 -12.36 0.40
C LYS A 611 -1.83 -11.44 -0.44
N ASN A 612 -0.52 -11.66 -0.44
CA ASN A 612 0.42 -10.91 -1.29
C ASN A 612 0.26 -11.27 -2.78
N ASN A 613 0.04 -12.55 -3.13
CA ASN A 613 -0.21 -12.96 -4.52
C ASN A 613 -1.48 -12.31 -5.07
N LEU A 614 -2.50 -12.13 -4.23
CA LEU A 614 -3.71 -11.37 -4.56
C LEU A 614 -3.44 -9.88 -4.70
N GLU A 615 -2.65 -9.28 -3.79
CA GLU A 615 -2.18 -7.91 -3.94
C GLU A 615 -1.46 -7.72 -5.28
N ASP A 616 -0.62 -8.67 -5.72
CA ASP A 616 0.04 -8.62 -7.03
C ASP A 616 -0.97 -8.76 -8.21
N TYR A 617 -2.00 -9.60 -8.07
CA TYR A 617 -3.12 -9.72 -9.02
C TYR A 617 -3.92 -8.41 -9.16
N TYR A 618 -4.22 -7.75 -8.03
CA TYR A 618 -4.93 -6.47 -8.01
C TYR A 618 -4.00 -5.30 -8.38
N ASN A 619 -2.69 -5.40 -8.12
CA ASN A 619 -1.68 -4.45 -8.53
C ASN A 619 -1.39 -4.47 -10.03
N GLU A 620 -1.74 -5.52 -10.78
CA GLU A 620 -1.77 -5.45 -12.25
C GLU A 620 -2.83 -4.46 -12.75
N LYS A 621 -3.97 -4.31 -12.04
CA LYS A 621 -4.94 -3.24 -12.31
C LYS A 621 -4.53 -1.88 -11.73
N ILE A 622 -3.81 -1.83 -10.62
CA ILE A 622 -3.37 -0.59 -9.94
C ILE A 622 -2.00 -0.08 -10.45
N ARG A 623 -1.39 -0.76 -11.42
CA ARG A 623 -0.07 -0.41 -12.00
C ARG A 623 0.02 0.95 -12.70
N PHE A 624 -1.07 1.72 -12.78
CA PHE A 624 -1.12 3.02 -13.47
C PHE A 624 -1.32 4.27 -12.60
N GLY A 625 -1.21 4.19 -11.27
CA GLY A 625 -1.46 5.35 -10.41
C GLY A 625 -0.38 5.68 -9.40
N ILE A 626 0.91 5.86 -9.77
CA ILE A 626 1.91 6.40 -8.81
C ILE A 626 2.90 7.40 -9.44
N ASP A 627 2.99 8.53 -8.73
CA ASP A 627 3.75 9.77 -8.89
C ASP A 627 5.28 9.63 -9.13
N LYS A 628 5.86 10.63 -9.81
CA LYS A 628 7.19 10.64 -10.46
C LYS A 628 8.38 10.55 -9.49
N HIS A 629 8.23 11.01 -8.25
CA HIS A 629 9.26 10.84 -7.22
C HIS A 629 9.21 9.45 -6.55
N LYS A 630 8.05 8.78 -6.59
CA LYS A 630 7.92 7.39 -6.16
C LYS A 630 8.28 6.41 -7.28
N LYS A 631 8.24 6.77 -8.57
CA LYS A 631 8.63 5.88 -9.68
C LYS A 631 10.11 5.43 -9.63
N ILE A 632 11.04 6.31 -9.24
CA ILE A 632 12.46 5.91 -9.07
C ILE A 632 12.61 4.99 -7.85
N LYS A 633 11.93 5.29 -6.74
CA LYS A 633 11.87 4.43 -5.54
C LYS A 633 11.17 3.08 -5.79
N PHE A 634 10.18 3.06 -6.68
CA PHE A 634 9.38 1.89 -7.06
C PHE A 634 10.13 1.00 -8.06
N TYR A 635 10.82 1.58 -9.06
CA TYR A 635 11.67 0.82 -9.99
C TYR A 635 12.76 0.04 -9.23
N TYR A 636 13.36 0.64 -8.18
CA TYR A 636 14.33 -0.05 -7.32
C TYR A 636 13.69 -1.05 -6.35
N LYS A 637 12.45 -0.81 -5.89
CA LYS A 637 11.64 -1.78 -5.13
C LYS A 637 11.21 -2.99 -5.98
N THR A 638 11.20 -2.85 -7.31
CA THR A 638 10.80 -3.91 -8.25
C THR A 638 12.02 -4.66 -8.84
N LEU A 639 13.15 -3.98 -9.08
CA LEU A 639 14.43 -4.57 -9.54
C LEU A 639 15.21 -5.33 -8.45
N PHE A 640 14.90 -5.04 -7.19
CA PHE A 640 15.27 -5.84 -6.04
C PHE A 640 14.08 -5.82 -5.12
N SER A 641 13.07 -6.65 -5.39
CA SER A 641 12.02 -6.89 -4.41
C SER A 641 12.66 -7.54 -3.20
N THR A 642 13.18 -6.74 -2.28
CA THR A 642 13.65 -7.16 -0.96
C THR A 642 12.50 -7.78 -0.19
N LYS A 643 11.23 -7.46 -0.47
CA LYS A 643 10.08 -8.25 0.03
C LYS A 643 10.20 -9.72 -0.39
N ARG A 644 10.60 -10.00 -1.63
CA ARG A 644 10.76 -11.34 -2.22
C ARG A 644 12.13 -11.96 -1.91
N ILE A 645 13.21 -11.19 -1.74
CA ILE A 645 14.55 -11.69 -1.33
C ILE A 645 14.61 -11.92 0.18
N ILE A 646 13.93 -11.11 0.99
CA ILE A 646 13.69 -11.35 2.42
C ILE A 646 12.70 -12.50 2.54
N GLN A 647 11.64 -12.62 1.73
CA GLN A 647 10.80 -13.83 1.71
C GLN A 647 11.53 -15.05 1.17
N ILE A 648 12.46 -14.98 0.21
CA ILE A 648 13.26 -16.11 -0.29
C ILE A 648 14.39 -16.46 0.69
N GLY A 649 14.90 -15.45 1.37
CA GLY A 649 15.96 -15.57 2.36
C GLY A 649 15.44 -16.11 3.69
N LEU A 650 14.27 -15.63 4.11
CA LEU A 650 13.39 -16.28 5.07
C LEU A 650 13.07 -17.66 4.53
N TYR A 651 12.50 -17.87 3.33
CA TYR A 651 12.19 -19.19 2.72
C TYR A 651 13.34 -20.21 2.72
N ARG A 652 14.61 -19.78 2.56
CA ARG A 652 15.78 -20.67 2.65
C ARG A 652 16.18 -20.99 4.09
N PHE A 653 15.99 -20.06 5.04
CA PHE A 653 16.11 -20.31 6.48
C PHE A 653 14.84 -20.95 7.09
N SER A 654 13.71 -20.78 6.42
CA SER A 654 12.34 -21.10 6.80
C SER A 654 11.83 -22.29 5.99
N LYS A 655 12.76 -23.12 5.50
CA LYS A 655 12.54 -24.56 5.41
C LYS A 655 12.21 -25.17 6.79
N ILE A 656 12.36 -24.40 7.87
CA ILE A 656 12.25 -24.83 9.27
C ILE A 656 11.21 -24.04 10.11
N LEU A 657 10.68 -22.87 9.68
CA LEU A 657 9.85 -22.01 10.55
C LEU A 657 8.84 -21.17 9.75
N LEU A 658 7.53 -21.43 9.76
CA LEU A 658 6.59 -20.67 8.93
C LEU A 658 5.17 -20.46 9.49
N LYS A 659 5.04 -19.78 10.64
CA LYS A 659 4.10 -18.67 10.87
C LYS A 659 4.48 -17.90 12.14
N THR A 660 4.28 -16.58 12.11
CA THR A 660 4.14 -15.73 13.31
C THR A 660 5.30 -15.65 14.31
N ASN A 661 6.38 -14.95 13.97
CA ASN A 661 6.89 -13.87 14.83
C ASN A 661 7.93 -12.99 14.10
N TYR A 662 7.54 -11.80 13.62
CA TYR A 662 8.49 -10.86 12.99
C TYR A 662 9.59 -10.43 13.97
N GLU A 663 9.30 -10.38 15.28
CA GLU A 663 10.26 -9.96 16.30
C GLU A 663 11.26 -11.07 16.65
N LYS A 664 10.84 -12.33 16.78
CA LYS A 664 11.80 -13.44 16.96
C LYS A 664 12.66 -13.67 15.72
N SER A 665 12.09 -13.58 14.51
CA SER A 665 12.87 -13.69 13.26
C SER A 665 13.92 -12.58 13.15
N VAL A 666 13.58 -11.35 13.56
CA VAL A 666 14.54 -10.25 13.63
C VAL A 666 15.56 -10.45 14.76
N CYS A 667 15.18 -11.03 15.90
CA CYS A 667 16.12 -11.39 16.97
C CYS A 667 17.14 -12.45 16.50
N TYR A 668 16.72 -13.49 15.78
CA TYR A 668 17.64 -14.46 15.18
C TYR A 668 18.52 -13.84 14.08
N LEU A 669 17.96 -12.96 13.24
CA LEU A 669 18.73 -12.19 12.26
C LEU A 669 19.75 -11.25 12.92
N GLN A 670 19.41 -10.65 14.07
CA GLN A 670 20.29 -9.82 14.88
C GLN A 670 21.44 -10.66 15.42
N LYS A 671 21.17 -11.77 16.12
CA LYS A 671 22.20 -12.68 16.64
C LYS A 671 23.10 -13.23 15.53
N ALA A 672 22.55 -13.64 14.39
CA ALA A 672 23.33 -14.12 13.26
C ALA A 672 24.15 -13.01 12.58
N ALA A 673 23.63 -11.77 12.52
CA ALA A 673 24.35 -10.62 11.97
C ALA A 673 25.48 -10.16 12.89
N GLU A 674 25.28 -10.23 14.21
CA GLU A 674 26.27 -9.99 15.27
C GLU A 674 27.42 -11.00 15.19
N ASN A 675 27.11 -12.27 14.92
CA ASN A 675 28.09 -13.32 14.65
C ASN A 675 28.76 -13.24 13.25
N GLY A 676 28.56 -12.15 12.52
CA GLY A 676 29.28 -11.89 11.27
C GLY A 676 28.68 -12.50 10.00
N CYS A 677 27.51 -13.15 10.05
CA CYS A 677 26.93 -13.78 8.86
C CYS A 677 26.52 -12.74 7.80
N LYS A 678 27.24 -12.69 6.67
CA LYS A 678 26.99 -11.74 5.57
C LYS A 678 25.54 -11.72 5.06
N PHE A 679 24.89 -12.87 5.02
CA PHE A 679 23.50 -12.99 4.58
C PHE A 679 22.52 -12.40 5.62
N ALA A 680 22.75 -12.69 6.90
CA ALA A 680 21.95 -12.13 7.99
C ALA A 680 22.12 -10.61 8.08
N GLN A 681 23.34 -10.10 7.93
CA GLN A 681 23.63 -8.66 7.88
C GLN A 681 22.88 -7.97 6.74
N PHE A 682 22.89 -8.54 5.53
CA PHE A 682 22.11 -8.00 4.40
C PHE A 682 20.61 -7.98 4.68
N ASN A 683 20.03 -9.09 5.15
CA ASN A 683 18.60 -9.18 5.39
C ASN A 683 18.15 -8.27 6.55
N LEU A 684 18.95 -8.19 7.62
CA LEU A 684 18.71 -7.28 8.74
C LEU A 684 18.79 -5.81 8.29
N GLY A 685 19.72 -5.48 7.39
CA GLY A 685 19.78 -4.18 6.73
C GLY A 685 18.47 -3.85 5.99
N GLY A 686 17.88 -4.85 5.32
CA GLY A 686 16.56 -4.76 4.71
C GLY A 686 15.43 -4.49 5.72
N CYS A 687 15.46 -5.15 6.88
CA CYS A 687 14.51 -4.91 7.96
C CYS A 687 14.58 -3.46 8.47
N TYR A 688 15.77 -2.94 8.76
CA TYR A 688 15.95 -1.55 9.20
C TYR A 688 15.60 -0.53 8.11
N GLN A 689 15.88 -0.81 6.84
CA GLN A 689 15.52 0.08 5.73
C GLN A 689 14.00 0.27 5.60
N LEU A 690 13.23 -0.81 5.83
CA LEU A 690 11.78 -0.85 5.63
C LEU A 690 10.98 -0.65 6.92
N GLY A 691 11.59 -0.85 8.09
CA GLY A 691 10.90 -0.82 9.38
C GLY A 691 10.13 -2.10 9.69
N HIS A 692 10.60 -3.26 9.22
CA HIS A 692 9.93 -4.55 9.42
C HIS A 692 10.49 -5.26 10.65
N GLY A 693 9.67 -5.38 11.71
CA GLY A 693 10.07 -6.00 12.99
C GLY A 693 11.10 -5.21 13.80
N VAL A 694 11.50 -4.02 13.31
CA VAL A 694 12.37 -3.04 13.98
C VAL A 694 11.96 -1.64 13.53
N ARG A 695 12.23 -0.62 14.36
CA ARG A 695 12.08 0.78 13.96
C ARG A 695 12.93 1.06 12.73
N LYS A 696 12.34 1.75 11.74
CA LYS A 696 13.03 2.11 10.50
C LYS A 696 14.27 2.98 10.80
N ASP A 697 15.42 2.53 10.34
CA ASP A 697 16.71 3.21 10.51
C ASP A 697 17.58 3.02 9.25
N ILE A 698 17.69 4.08 8.46
CA ILE A 698 18.42 4.03 7.18
C ILE A 698 19.94 4.01 7.41
N ARG A 699 20.43 4.59 8.52
CA ARG A 699 21.86 4.62 8.85
C ARG A 699 22.33 3.25 9.33
N LYS A 700 21.54 2.59 10.18
CA LYS A 700 21.82 1.22 10.61
C LYS A 700 21.72 0.22 9.45
N ALA A 701 20.76 0.42 8.54
CA ALA A 701 20.68 -0.35 7.30
C ALA A 701 21.95 -0.19 6.43
N PHE A 702 22.45 1.04 6.27
CA PHE A 702 23.68 1.32 5.55
C PHE A 702 24.88 0.55 6.14
N GLU A 703 25.10 0.63 7.46
CA GLU A 703 26.21 -0.04 8.12
C GLU A 703 26.13 -1.57 7.97
N LEU A 704 24.94 -2.15 8.07
CA LEU A 704 24.73 -3.59 7.87
C LEU A 704 25.00 -4.02 6.42
N TYR A 705 24.55 -3.24 5.43
CA TYR A 705 24.88 -3.49 4.03
C TYR A 705 26.39 -3.34 3.77
N LYS A 706 27.03 -2.35 4.40
CA LYS A 706 28.49 -2.15 4.30
C LYS A 706 29.26 -3.36 4.82
N ARG A 707 28.96 -3.83 6.03
CA ARG A 707 29.60 -5.03 6.62
C ARG A 707 29.38 -6.29 5.78
N SER A 708 28.18 -6.46 5.23
CA SER A 708 27.88 -7.58 4.35
C SER A 708 28.64 -7.51 3.01
N ALA A 709 28.79 -6.30 2.46
CA ALA A 709 29.50 -6.04 1.20
C ALA A 709 31.02 -6.18 1.33
N GLU A 710 31.59 -5.82 2.49
CA GLU A 710 33.00 -6.05 2.85
C GLU A 710 33.35 -7.56 2.84
N GLN A 711 32.36 -8.43 3.09
CA GLN A 711 32.47 -9.89 2.96
C GLN A 711 32.15 -10.41 1.53
N GLU A 712 32.26 -9.53 0.54
CA GLU A 712 32.00 -9.78 -0.88
C GLU A 712 30.58 -10.27 -1.21
N TYR A 713 29.57 -9.95 -0.39
CA TYR A 713 28.19 -10.32 -0.70
C TYR A 713 27.62 -9.40 -1.79
N ILE A 714 27.43 -9.95 -3.00
CA ILE A 714 27.07 -9.20 -4.22
C ILE A 714 25.74 -8.44 -4.08
N ASN A 715 24.75 -9.00 -3.37
CA ASN A 715 23.48 -8.30 -3.17
C ASN A 715 23.66 -7.06 -2.30
N ALA A 716 24.53 -7.12 -1.28
CA ALA A 716 24.86 -5.97 -0.44
C ALA A 716 25.70 -4.93 -1.20
N GLN A 717 26.70 -5.36 -1.97
CA GLN A 717 27.47 -4.47 -2.85
C GLN A 717 26.55 -3.74 -3.85
N SER A 718 25.59 -4.47 -4.44
CA SER A 718 24.60 -3.90 -5.35
C SER A 718 23.69 -2.87 -4.64
N GLN A 719 23.30 -3.15 -3.40
CA GLN A 719 22.48 -2.24 -2.61
C GLN A 719 23.24 -0.95 -2.23
N LEU A 720 24.55 -1.05 -1.97
CA LEU A 720 25.40 0.09 -1.61
C LEU A 720 25.62 1.08 -2.75
N ILE A 721 25.57 0.64 -4.02
CA ILE A 721 25.60 1.55 -5.18
C ILE A 721 24.54 2.65 -5.01
N TYR A 722 23.34 2.28 -4.58
CA TYR A 722 22.23 3.22 -4.38
C TYR A 722 22.39 4.05 -3.11
N TYR A 723 22.89 3.45 -2.04
CA TYR A 723 23.10 4.17 -0.78
C TYR A 723 24.13 5.28 -0.94
N TYR A 724 25.23 5.01 -1.64
CA TYR A 724 26.21 6.02 -2.00
C TYR A 724 25.71 6.98 -3.08
N GLY A 725 24.98 6.50 -4.09
CA GLY A 725 24.47 7.35 -5.17
C GLY A 725 23.45 8.40 -4.70
N TYR A 726 22.61 8.06 -3.72
CA TYR A 726 21.54 8.93 -3.22
C TYR A 726 21.77 9.47 -1.81
N GLY A 727 22.86 9.09 -1.14
CA GLY A 727 23.14 9.51 0.23
C GLY A 727 22.12 8.96 1.25
N LEU A 728 21.78 7.68 1.14
CA LEU A 728 20.85 7.03 2.06
C LEU A 728 21.60 6.58 3.30
N GLY A 729 21.39 7.22 4.44
CA GLY A 729 22.10 6.87 5.69
C GLY A 729 23.62 7.12 5.65
N THR A 730 24.09 7.80 4.61
CA THR A 730 25.48 8.21 4.37
C THR A 730 25.48 9.44 3.46
N GLU A 731 26.61 10.09 3.25
CA GLU A 731 26.73 11.20 2.30
C GLU A 731 26.71 10.70 0.84
N ILE A 732 26.26 11.56 -0.08
CA ILE A 732 26.30 11.24 -1.52
C ILE A 732 27.76 11.06 -1.96
N ASN A 733 28.10 9.84 -2.39
CA ASN A 733 29.43 9.49 -2.87
C ASN A 733 29.35 8.78 -4.23
N ARG A 734 29.33 9.56 -5.31
CA ARG A 734 29.19 9.02 -6.67
C ARG A 734 30.41 8.21 -7.11
N VAL A 735 31.59 8.50 -6.58
CA VAL A 735 32.83 7.77 -6.88
C VAL A 735 32.78 6.36 -6.31
N LYS A 736 32.43 6.20 -5.03
CA LYS A 736 32.27 4.86 -4.41
C LYS A 736 31.16 4.05 -5.07
N ALA A 737 30.06 4.71 -5.47
CA ALA A 737 29.00 4.04 -6.23
C ALA A 737 29.54 3.48 -7.57
N PHE A 738 30.34 4.28 -8.29
CA PHE A 738 31.00 3.86 -9.53
C PHE A 738 32.00 2.71 -9.29
N GLU A 739 32.84 2.77 -8.25
CA GLU A 739 33.80 1.71 -7.92
C GLU A 739 33.10 0.37 -7.66
N LEU A 740 32.01 0.37 -6.89
CA LEU A 740 31.20 -0.83 -6.65
C LEU A 740 30.57 -1.37 -7.93
N VAL A 741 30.03 -0.49 -8.78
CA VAL A 741 29.51 -0.88 -10.11
C VAL A 741 30.59 -1.56 -10.94
N LYS A 742 31.80 -1.00 -10.96
CA LYS A 742 32.94 -1.56 -11.70
C LYS A 742 33.33 -2.94 -11.17
N ILE A 743 33.48 -3.11 -9.85
CA ILE A 743 33.80 -4.40 -9.23
C ILE A 743 32.77 -5.47 -9.60
N ILE A 744 31.47 -5.14 -9.53
CA ILE A 744 30.41 -6.09 -9.86
C ILE A 744 30.37 -6.36 -11.37
N ALA A 745 30.62 -5.37 -12.21
CA ALA A 745 30.69 -5.52 -13.66
C ALA A 745 31.85 -6.42 -14.11
N ASP A 746 33.01 -6.30 -13.45
CA ASP A 746 34.22 -7.11 -13.69
C ASP A 746 33.98 -8.59 -13.31
N LYS A 747 33.14 -8.85 -12.31
CA LYS A 747 32.65 -10.20 -11.96
C LYS A 747 31.66 -10.80 -12.99
N GLY A 748 31.39 -10.10 -14.10
CA GLY A 748 30.55 -10.59 -15.20
C GLY A 748 29.05 -10.33 -15.06
N PHE A 749 28.63 -9.56 -14.05
CA PHE A 749 27.21 -9.25 -13.86
C PHE A 749 26.73 -8.21 -14.87
N LYS A 750 25.91 -8.67 -15.82
CA LYS A 750 25.43 -7.86 -16.95
C LYS A 750 24.67 -6.59 -16.55
N HIS A 751 23.94 -6.61 -15.43
CA HIS A 751 23.26 -5.41 -14.92
C HIS A 751 24.24 -4.33 -14.48
N ALA A 752 25.33 -4.72 -13.79
CA ALA A 752 26.37 -3.78 -13.41
C ALA A 752 27.17 -3.29 -14.61
N GLN A 753 27.37 -4.12 -15.64
CA GLN A 753 27.98 -3.67 -16.92
C GLN A 753 27.11 -2.60 -17.62
N TYR A 754 25.78 -2.75 -17.59
CA TYR A 754 24.87 -1.73 -18.10
C TYR A 754 24.97 -0.42 -17.30
N LEU A 755 24.97 -0.49 -15.96
CA LEU A 755 25.16 0.67 -15.09
C LEU A 755 26.52 1.32 -15.33
N LEU A 756 27.58 0.53 -15.50
CA LEU A 756 28.93 1.00 -15.80
C LEU A 756 28.94 1.81 -17.10
N GLY A 757 28.26 1.32 -18.14
CA GLY A 757 28.08 2.06 -19.39
C GLY A 757 27.35 3.39 -19.19
N LEU A 758 26.33 3.45 -18.33
CA LEU A 758 25.66 4.70 -17.99
C LEU A 758 26.58 5.69 -17.27
N HIS A 759 27.36 5.24 -16.29
CA HIS A 759 28.32 6.08 -15.57
C HIS A 759 29.36 6.69 -16.51
N TYR A 760 29.92 5.91 -17.42
CA TYR A 760 30.83 6.43 -18.45
C TYR A 760 30.14 7.42 -19.40
N ARG A 761 28.87 7.18 -19.78
CA ARG A 761 28.10 8.09 -20.65
C ARG A 761 27.78 9.42 -19.98
N THR A 762 27.42 9.41 -18.69
CA THR A 762 26.98 10.61 -17.95
C THR A 762 28.13 11.34 -17.27
N GLY A 763 29.25 10.67 -17.00
CA GLY A 763 30.33 11.20 -16.17
C GLY A 763 29.98 11.22 -14.68
N GLU A 764 29.02 10.40 -14.23
CA GLU A 764 28.67 10.34 -12.81
C GLU A 764 29.69 9.50 -12.04
N GLY A 765 30.50 10.14 -11.19
CA GLY A 765 31.48 9.45 -10.34
C GLY A 765 32.76 8.99 -11.07
N VAL A 766 32.85 9.22 -12.38
CA VAL A 766 34.00 8.95 -13.23
C VAL A 766 34.06 10.00 -14.33
N ASP A 767 35.23 10.22 -14.93
CA ASP A 767 35.34 11.03 -16.13
C ASP A 767 34.46 10.45 -17.25
N LYS A 768 33.78 11.35 -17.96
CA LYS A 768 32.91 11.00 -19.07
C LYS A 768 33.73 10.35 -20.19
N ASP A 769 33.38 9.11 -20.53
CA ASP A 769 34.05 8.30 -21.56
C ASP A 769 33.00 7.66 -22.47
N GLU A 770 32.66 8.38 -23.53
CA GLU A 770 31.58 7.96 -24.43
C GLU A 770 31.93 6.68 -25.22
N ILE A 771 33.21 6.45 -25.51
CA ILE A 771 33.69 5.27 -26.25
C ILE A 771 33.55 4.02 -25.39
N LYS A 772 33.98 4.07 -24.13
CA LYS A 772 33.77 2.94 -23.20
C LYS A 772 32.29 2.65 -22.97
N ALA A 773 31.46 3.70 -22.86
CA ALA A 773 30.02 3.53 -22.75
C ALA A 773 29.43 2.82 -23.97
N PHE A 774 29.79 3.26 -25.17
CA PHE A 774 29.36 2.66 -26.44
C PHE A 774 29.75 1.17 -26.52
N ASN A 775 31.03 0.85 -26.28
CA ASN A 775 31.54 -0.52 -26.34
C ASN A 775 30.84 -1.46 -25.35
N LEU A 776 30.52 -0.97 -24.14
CA LEU A 776 29.78 -1.74 -23.14
C LEU A 776 28.33 -2.04 -23.59
N PHE A 777 27.63 -1.04 -24.14
CA PHE A 777 26.26 -1.25 -24.63
C PHE A 777 26.23 -2.19 -25.84
N GLU A 778 27.19 -2.04 -26.77
CA GLU A 778 27.32 -2.92 -27.93
C GLU A 778 27.62 -4.37 -27.52
N LYS A 779 28.57 -4.57 -26.59
CA LYS A 779 28.87 -5.90 -26.02
C LYS A 779 27.63 -6.56 -25.42
N LEU A 780 26.88 -5.83 -24.59
CA LEU A 780 25.66 -6.35 -23.96
C LEU A 780 24.58 -6.75 -24.96
N VAL A 781 24.42 -5.99 -26.05
CA VAL A 781 23.49 -6.33 -27.14
C VAL A 781 23.94 -7.60 -27.86
N ASN A 782 25.22 -7.70 -28.22
CA ASN A 782 25.79 -8.84 -28.96
C ASN A 782 25.82 -10.15 -28.15
N GLU A 783 26.05 -10.09 -26.85
CA GLU A 783 25.98 -11.28 -25.98
C GLU A 783 24.55 -11.77 -25.78
N SER A 784 23.58 -10.85 -25.79
CA SER A 784 22.17 -11.19 -25.62
C SER A 784 21.56 -11.87 -26.84
N THR A 785 22.06 -11.61 -28.05
CA THR A 785 21.64 -12.26 -29.29
C THR A 785 22.17 -13.69 -29.42
N LYS A 786 23.39 -13.98 -28.93
CA LYS A 786 23.95 -15.36 -28.87
C LYS A 786 23.22 -16.29 -27.90
N CYS A 787 22.71 -15.79 -26.77
CA CYS A 787 21.92 -16.59 -25.83
C CYS A 787 20.56 -17.06 -26.37
N LEU A 788 20.04 -16.44 -27.44
CA LEU A 788 18.75 -16.81 -28.04
C LEU A 788 18.87 -17.90 -29.11
N SER A 789 20.07 -18.15 -29.65
CA SER A 789 20.31 -19.17 -30.69
C SER A 789 20.64 -20.57 -30.13
N ASN A 790 21.15 -20.66 -28.89
CA ASN A 790 21.51 -21.94 -28.26
C ASN A 790 20.49 -22.31 -27.18
N ASN A 791 19.41 -22.98 -27.58
CA ASN A 791 18.36 -23.46 -26.67
C ASN A 791 18.62 -24.87 -26.10
N SER A 792 19.79 -25.49 -26.31
CA SER A 792 19.98 -26.91 -25.99
C SER A 792 20.60 -27.21 -24.62
N GLU A 793 21.27 -26.29 -23.95
CA GLU A 793 21.85 -26.57 -22.64
C GLU A 793 21.80 -25.32 -21.78
N ILE A 794 20.96 -25.32 -20.75
CA ILE A 794 21.15 -24.72 -19.42
C ILE A 794 19.83 -24.95 -18.70
N ASN A 795 19.76 -26.05 -17.95
CA ASN A 795 18.65 -26.38 -17.08
C ASN A 795 19.23 -26.82 -15.74
N LYS A 796 18.94 -26.04 -14.68
CA LYS A 796 18.95 -26.39 -13.23
C LYS A 796 19.20 -25.16 -12.32
N GLN A 797 18.27 -24.19 -12.28
CA GLN A 797 18.07 -23.36 -11.07
C GLN A 797 16.74 -22.60 -11.11
N LYS A 798 16.03 -22.52 -9.97
CA LYS A 798 14.75 -21.80 -9.81
C LYS A 798 14.89 -20.27 -9.85
N ASP A 799 16.10 -19.74 -9.84
CA ASP A 799 16.39 -18.29 -9.96
C ASP A 799 16.20 -17.76 -11.41
N PHE A 800 15.79 -18.62 -12.34
CA PHE A 800 15.86 -18.37 -13.79
C PHE A 800 14.68 -17.55 -14.36
N GLU A 801 13.49 -17.57 -13.74
CA GLU A 801 12.34 -16.78 -14.21
C GLU A 801 12.58 -15.26 -14.04
N TYR A 802 13.09 -14.85 -12.87
CA TYR A 802 13.45 -13.45 -12.60
C TYR A 802 14.65 -12.99 -13.43
N PHE A 803 15.66 -13.86 -13.59
CA PHE A 803 16.80 -13.60 -14.46
C PHE A 803 16.38 -13.47 -15.93
N LYS A 804 15.44 -14.29 -16.43
CA LYS A 804 14.94 -14.21 -17.81
C LYS A 804 14.15 -12.92 -18.05
N ILE A 805 13.32 -12.50 -17.10
CA ILE A 805 12.61 -11.21 -17.14
C ILE A 805 13.61 -10.04 -17.07
N SER A 806 14.56 -10.05 -16.11
CA SER A 806 15.55 -8.99 -15.97
C SER A 806 16.47 -8.89 -17.19
N MET A 807 16.86 -10.02 -17.77
CA MET A 807 17.63 -10.10 -19.01
C MET A 807 16.84 -9.57 -20.21
N LYS A 808 15.53 -9.84 -20.30
CA LYS A 808 14.65 -9.29 -21.35
C LYS A 808 14.53 -7.76 -21.24
N TYR A 809 14.30 -7.24 -20.02
CA TYR A 809 14.23 -5.79 -19.77
C TYR A 809 15.57 -5.09 -20.01
N MET A 810 16.67 -5.67 -19.51
CA MET A 810 18.02 -5.14 -19.69
C MET A 810 18.45 -5.14 -21.16
N ASN A 811 18.10 -6.17 -21.93
CA ASN A 811 18.31 -6.19 -23.38
C ASN A 811 17.60 -5.01 -24.06
N SER A 812 16.33 -4.75 -23.71
CA SER A 812 15.58 -3.62 -24.27
C SER A 812 16.16 -2.25 -23.89
N ASN A 813 16.69 -2.09 -22.68
CA ASN A 813 17.36 -0.87 -22.23
C ASN A 813 18.71 -0.66 -22.93
N SER A 814 19.54 -1.71 -23.05
CA SER A 814 20.83 -1.63 -23.75
C SER A 814 20.64 -1.34 -25.24
N LEU A 815 19.63 -1.94 -25.89
CA LEU A 815 19.25 -1.62 -27.27
C LEU A 815 18.87 -0.14 -27.43
N TYR A 816 18.10 0.41 -26.49
CA TYR A 816 17.76 1.83 -26.49
C TYR A 816 19.00 2.71 -26.28
N GLN A 817 19.88 2.39 -25.33
CA GLN A 817 21.11 3.18 -25.10
C GLN A 817 22.04 3.13 -26.31
N LEU A 818 22.18 1.98 -26.96
CA LEU A 818 22.96 1.85 -28.19
C LEU A 818 22.33 2.65 -29.33
N GLY A 819 20.99 2.61 -29.47
CA GLY A 819 20.26 3.45 -30.41
C GLY A 819 20.46 4.95 -30.14
N TYR A 820 20.52 5.35 -28.86
CA TYR A 820 20.84 6.71 -28.44
C TYR A 820 22.26 7.11 -28.81
N CYS A 821 23.24 6.22 -28.65
CA CYS A 821 24.60 6.45 -29.07
C CYS A 821 24.68 6.78 -30.57
N TYR A 822 24.02 5.99 -31.41
CA TYR A 822 23.95 6.26 -32.86
C TYR A 822 23.13 7.52 -33.20
N ASP A 823 22.05 7.81 -32.48
CA ASP A 823 21.22 9.01 -32.73
C ASP A 823 21.95 10.33 -32.40
N LYS A 824 22.86 10.28 -31.42
CA LYS A 824 23.58 11.46 -30.90
C LYS A 824 25.07 11.51 -31.23
N GLY A 825 25.61 10.47 -31.85
CA GLY A 825 27.06 10.35 -32.09
C GLY A 825 27.88 10.21 -30.80
N VAL A 826 27.33 9.53 -29.78
CA VAL A 826 27.99 9.36 -28.47
C VAL A 826 28.86 8.11 -28.52
N GLY A 827 30.18 8.30 -28.56
CA GLY A 827 31.18 7.21 -28.63
C GLY A 827 31.24 6.47 -29.97
N THR A 828 30.48 6.93 -30.96
CA THR A 828 30.40 6.38 -32.32
C THR A 828 29.97 7.49 -33.29
N GLU A 829 30.07 7.25 -34.60
CA GLU A 829 29.56 8.19 -35.59
C GLU A 829 28.02 8.26 -35.59
N LEU A 830 27.48 9.44 -35.91
CA LEU A 830 26.03 9.64 -36.01
C LEU A 830 25.46 8.77 -37.13
N ASN A 831 24.50 7.91 -36.78
CA ASN A 831 23.84 7.00 -37.71
C ASN A 831 22.35 6.85 -37.38
N LEU A 832 21.52 7.69 -37.99
CA LEU A 832 20.08 7.75 -37.71
C LEU A 832 19.34 6.48 -38.14
N THR A 833 19.80 5.80 -39.20
CA THR A 833 19.21 4.55 -39.70
C THR A 833 19.40 3.42 -38.68
N LYS A 834 20.64 3.20 -38.25
CA LYS A 834 20.96 2.18 -37.23
C LYS A 834 20.30 2.51 -35.89
N ALA A 835 20.24 3.80 -35.52
CA ALA A 835 19.49 4.24 -34.34
C ALA A 835 18.01 3.87 -34.43
N PHE A 836 17.37 4.10 -35.57
CA PHE A 836 15.96 3.77 -35.80
C PHE A 836 15.70 2.26 -35.69
N GLU A 837 16.52 1.43 -36.32
CA GLU A 837 16.41 -0.04 -36.22
C GLU A 837 16.53 -0.52 -34.77
N LEU A 838 17.49 -0.01 -34.02
CA LEU A 838 17.69 -0.36 -32.61
C LEU A 838 16.51 0.11 -31.74
N TYR A 839 15.98 1.31 -31.97
CA TYR A 839 14.77 1.77 -31.30
C TYR A 839 13.56 0.92 -31.65
N LYS A 840 13.44 0.44 -32.89
CA LYS A 840 12.37 -0.45 -33.33
C LYS A 840 12.40 -1.77 -32.55
N ILE A 841 13.55 -2.42 -32.51
CA ILE A 841 13.73 -3.68 -31.77
C ILE A 841 13.48 -3.47 -30.27
N ALA A 842 13.99 -2.37 -29.69
CA ALA A 842 13.75 -2.04 -28.29
C ALA A 842 12.26 -1.83 -27.99
N ALA A 843 11.54 -1.14 -28.87
CA ALA A 843 10.12 -0.84 -28.74
C ALA A 843 9.25 -2.11 -28.84
N GLU A 844 9.57 -3.01 -29.77
CA GLU A 844 8.92 -4.33 -29.92
C GLU A 844 9.13 -5.21 -28.67
N LYS A 845 10.29 -5.09 -28.02
CA LYS A 845 10.58 -5.73 -26.72
C LYS A 845 9.93 -5.05 -25.52
N GLY A 846 9.17 -3.96 -25.71
CA GLY A 846 8.41 -3.28 -24.66
C GLY A 846 9.08 -2.04 -24.05
N HIS A 847 10.18 -1.54 -24.63
CA HIS A 847 10.84 -0.34 -24.10
C HIS A 847 10.01 0.93 -24.38
N ASN A 848 9.39 1.47 -23.34
CA ASN A 848 8.42 2.56 -23.42
C ASN A 848 8.98 3.88 -24.00
N VAL A 849 10.23 4.25 -23.67
CA VAL A 849 10.86 5.44 -24.26
C VAL A 849 11.13 5.23 -25.75
N ALA A 850 11.51 4.02 -26.15
CA ALA A 850 11.78 3.70 -27.55
C ALA A 850 10.48 3.73 -28.36
N GLN A 851 9.38 3.18 -27.82
CA GLN A 851 8.04 3.29 -28.41
C GLN A 851 7.65 4.77 -28.63
N ASN A 852 7.87 5.65 -27.64
CA ASN A 852 7.60 7.08 -27.82
C ASN A 852 8.53 7.75 -28.86
N VAL A 853 9.80 7.33 -28.93
CA VAL A 853 10.75 7.82 -29.95
C VAL A 853 10.32 7.39 -31.36
N LEU A 854 9.80 6.16 -31.53
CA LEU A 854 9.21 5.75 -32.81
C LEU A 854 8.00 6.59 -33.16
N GLY A 855 7.10 6.83 -32.19
CA GLY A 855 5.95 7.73 -32.39
C GLY A 855 6.38 9.09 -32.94
N ASN A 856 7.40 9.70 -32.31
CA ASN A 856 7.97 10.97 -32.77
C ASN A 856 8.62 10.87 -34.16
N SER A 857 9.26 9.74 -34.47
CA SER A 857 9.96 9.55 -35.75
C SER A 857 8.96 9.44 -36.90
N TYR A 858 7.87 8.68 -36.71
CA TYR A 858 6.77 8.58 -37.66
C TYR A 858 5.93 9.87 -37.76
N GLU A 859 5.77 10.64 -36.68
CA GLU A 859 5.05 11.93 -36.71
C GLU A 859 5.79 12.97 -37.55
N ASN A 860 7.11 13.08 -37.38
CA ASN A 860 7.93 14.14 -37.96
C ASN A 860 8.61 13.74 -39.28
N GLY A 861 8.67 12.46 -39.62
CA GLY A 861 9.35 11.97 -40.82
C GLY A 861 10.88 12.16 -40.80
N THR A 862 11.50 12.27 -39.62
CA THR A 862 12.92 12.66 -39.47
C THR A 862 13.92 11.53 -39.70
N ARG A 863 13.50 10.27 -39.54
CA ARG A 863 14.34 9.07 -39.65
C ARG A 863 13.76 8.00 -40.57
N ILE A 864 12.50 8.16 -40.95
CA ILE A 864 11.69 7.28 -41.79
C ILE A 864 10.60 8.13 -42.43
N GLU A 865 9.90 7.61 -43.43
CA GLU A 865 8.73 8.27 -44.00
C GLU A 865 7.67 8.55 -42.93
N LYS A 866 7.03 9.73 -43.05
CA LYS A 866 6.01 10.18 -42.12
C LYS A 866 4.77 9.29 -42.23
N ASP A 867 4.36 8.69 -41.11
CA ASP A 867 3.15 7.89 -41.00
C ASP A 867 2.42 8.21 -39.70
N LEU A 868 1.35 8.99 -39.80
CA LEU A 868 0.61 9.44 -38.62
C LEU A 868 -0.13 8.30 -37.91
N LYS A 869 -0.53 7.24 -38.62
CA LYS A 869 -1.21 6.09 -38.01
C LYS A 869 -0.21 5.27 -37.19
N GLN A 870 1.01 5.06 -37.71
CA GLN A 870 2.08 4.46 -36.94
C GLN A 870 2.51 5.33 -35.76
N ALA A 871 2.54 6.65 -35.94
CA ALA A 871 2.82 7.57 -34.83
C ALA A 871 1.83 7.38 -33.68
N PHE A 872 0.53 7.40 -33.99
CA PHE A 872 -0.54 7.15 -33.02
C PHE A 872 -0.43 5.76 -32.38
N TYR A 873 -0.20 4.71 -33.17
CA TYR A 873 -0.03 3.34 -32.67
C TYR A 873 1.08 3.23 -31.62
N TRP A 874 2.26 3.80 -31.90
CA TRP A 874 3.41 3.72 -30.99
C TRP A 874 3.26 4.62 -29.76
N TYR A 875 2.64 5.80 -29.90
CA TYR A 875 2.25 6.60 -28.73
C TYR A 875 1.24 5.86 -27.87
N ASN A 876 0.28 5.16 -28.47
CA ASN A 876 -0.71 4.39 -27.73
C ASN A 876 -0.06 3.26 -26.94
N LYS A 877 0.77 2.43 -27.57
CA LYS A 877 1.53 1.39 -26.87
C LYS A 877 2.38 1.93 -25.71
N ALA A 878 3.06 3.05 -25.90
CA ALA A 878 3.87 3.66 -24.84
C ALA A 878 3.02 4.22 -23.70
N ALA A 879 1.86 4.80 -24.02
CA ALA A 879 0.92 5.36 -23.05
C ALA A 879 0.19 4.28 -22.24
N ASP A 880 -0.18 3.17 -22.89
CA ASP A 880 -0.73 1.97 -22.26
C ASP A 880 0.29 1.31 -21.31
N ASN A 881 1.59 1.50 -21.55
CA ASN A 881 2.67 1.14 -20.63
C ASN A 881 2.98 2.25 -19.59
N GLY A 882 2.15 3.29 -19.49
CA GLY A 882 2.23 4.32 -18.44
C GLY A 882 3.33 5.34 -18.63
N TYR A 883 3.81 5.54 -19.86
CA TYR A 883 4.81 6.55 -20.16
C TYR A 883 4.19 7.94 -20.31
N TYR A 884 4.41 8.80 -19.32
CA TYR A 884 3.76 10.12 -19.23
C TYR A 884 3.95 11.00 -20.48
N LYS A 885 5.12 10.97 -21.15
CA LYS A 885 5.32 11.77 -22.38
C LYS A 885 4.48 11.23 -23.55
N ALA A 886 4.28 9.92 -23.63
CA ALA A 886 3.42 9.33 -24.65
C ALA A 886 1.94 9.62 -24.36
N GLN A 887 1.51 9.61 -23.10
CA GLN A 887 0.16 10.04 -22.72
C GLN A 887 -0.08 11.52 -23.10
N TYR A 888 0.88 12.40 -22.86
CA TYR A 888 0.81 13.78 -23.35
C TYR A 888 0.72 13.85 -24.88
N ASN A 889 1.51 13.03 -25.58
CA ASN A 889 1.48 12.97 -27.05
C ASN A 889 0.15 12.40 -27.58
N LEU A 890 -0.47 11.43 -26.91
CA LEU A 890 -1.83 10.97 -27.24
C LEU A 890 -2.86 12.07 -27.02
N GLY A 891 -2.75 12.83 -25.93
CA GLY A 891 -3.59 14.01 -25.71
C GLY A 891 -3.48 15.00 -26.88
N ARG A 892 -2.27 15.23 -27.37
CA ARG A 892 -2.03 16.02 -28.60
C ARG A 892 -2.61 15.37 -29.85
N CYS A 893 -2.55 14.04 -29.97
CA CYS A 893 -3.10 13.33 -31.11
C CYS A 893 -4.61 13.48 -31.18
N TYR A 894 -5.33 13.27 -30.08
CA TYR A 894 -6.77 13.49 -30.01
C TYR A 894 -7.16 14.97 -30.13
N GLN A 895 -6.33 15.91 -29.64
CA GLN A 895 -6.59 17.34 -29.82
C GLN A 895 -6.49 17.77 -31.29
N ASN A 896 -5.46 17.30 -32.00
CA ASN A 896 -5.14 17.80 -33.35
C ASN A 896 -5.58 16.86 -34.47
N GLY A 897 -6.05 15.65 -34.17
CA GLY A 897 -6.42 14.63 -35.15
C GLY A 897 -5.21 13.93 -35.78
N ILE A 898 -4.16 13.67 -35.00
CA ILE A 898 -2.91 13.06 -35.50
C ILE A 898 -3.04 11.54 -35.48
N GLY A 899 -3.30 10.95 -36.65
CA GLY A 899 -3.44 9.50 -36.80
C GLY A 899 -4.72 8.91 -36.20
N VAL A 900 -5.59 9.75 -35.65
CA VAL A 900 -6.87 9.43 -35.02
C VAL A 900 -7.84 10.59 -35.24
N GLU A 901 -9.14 10.34 -35.12
CA GLU A 901 -10.14 11.41 -35.11
C GLU A 901 -9.99 12.33 -33.89
N LYS A 902 -10.40 13.59 -34.05
CA LYS A 902 -10.35 14.57 -32.97
C LYS A 902 -11.34 14.21 -31.88
N ASP A 903 -10.91 14.22 -30.63
CA ASP A 903 -11.74 13.92 -29.47
C ASP A 903 -11.25 14.74 -28.26
N GLU A 904 -11.99 15.80 -27.93
CA GLU A 904 -11.58 16.72 -26.87
C GLU A 904 -11.62 16.07 -25.47
N LYS A 905 -12.59 15.17 -25.23
CA LYS A 905 -12.73 14.48 -23.94
C LYS A 905 -11.57 13.51 -23.72
N LYS A 906 -11.24 12.70 -24.73
CA LYS A 906 -10.06 11.83 -24.64
C LYS A 906 -8.76 12.63 -24.54
N ALA A 907 -8.64 13.74 -25.27
CA ALA A 907 -7.48 14.62 -25.13
C ALA A 907 -7.31 15.11 -23.69
N PHE A 908 -8.39 15.57 -23.07
CA PHE A 908 -8.42 15.99 -21.66
C PHE A 908 -8.03 14.84 -20.71
N GLU A 909 -8.60 13.65 -20.87
CA GLU A 909 -8.28 12.48 -20.04
C GLU A 909 -6.78 12.09 -20.10
N TYR A 910 -6.19 12.09 -21.30
CA TYR A 910 -4.77 11.77 -21.47
C TYR A 910 -3.84 12.87 -20.95
N TYR A 911 -4.24 14.15 -21.08
CA TYR A 911 -3.53 15.25 -20.42
C TYR A 911 -3.60 15.12 -18.89
N MET A 912 -4.75 14.69 -18.34
CA MET A 912 -4.92 14.41 -16.91
C MET A 912 -3.98 13.32 -16.42
N LYS A 913 -4.01 12.14 -17.05
CA LYS A 913 -3.13 11.01 -16.72
C LYS A 913 -1.64 11.36 -16.76
N SER A 914 -1.23 12.21 -17.71
CA SER A 914 0.15 12.66 -17.84
C SER A 914 0.54 13.72 -16.79
N ALA A 915 -0.39 14.62 -16.46
CA ALA A 915 -0.20 15.67 -15.47
C ALA A 915 -0.08 15.12 -14.05
N GLU A 916 -0.87 14.11 -13.68
CA GLU A 916 -0.77 13.38 -12.40
C GLU A 916 0.59 12.74 -12.18
N GLN A 917 1.35 12.49 -13.25
CA GLN A 917 2.72 12.00 -13.22
C GLN A 917 3.77 13.12 -13.30
N GLY A 918 3.37 14.36 -13.04
CA GLY A 918 4.25 15.54 -12.99
C GLY A 918 4.81 15.93 -14.37
N CYS A 919 4.04 15.77 -15.45
CA CYS A 919 4.40 16.35 -16.74
C CYS A 919 4.01 17.83 -16.80
N LEU A 920 4.98 18.74 -16.75
CA LEU A 920 4.72 20.18 -16.81
C LEU A 920 3.95 20.59 -18.08
N CYS A 921 4.27 19.98 -19.23
CA CYS A 921 3.56 20.24 -20.48
C CYS A 921 2.08 19.82 -20.40
N ALA A 922 1.78 18.71 -19.72
CA ALA A 922 0.41 18.22 -19.56
C ALA A 922 -0.37 19.02 -18.51
N GLN A 923 0.25 19.38 -17.38
CA GLN A 923 -0.34 20.29 -16.38
C GLN A 923 -0.69 21.65 -17.01
N PHE A 924 0.21 22.20 -17.84
CA PHE A 924 -0.07 23.40 -18.63
C PHE A 924 -1.25 23.21 -19.59
N LYS A 925 -1.33 22.06 -20.29
CA LYS A 925 -2.45 21.76 -21.17
C LYS A 925 -3.77 21.56 -20.43
N LEU A 926 -3.78 21.01 -19.22
CA LEU A 926 -4.97 20.97 -18.37
C LEU A 926 -5.41 22.37 -17.95
N GLY A 927 -4.47 23.24 -17.57
CA GLY A 927 -4.77 24.64 -17.30
C GLY A 927 -5.45 25.29 -18.51
N TYR A 928 -4.96 25.01 -19.72
CA TYR A 928 -5.60 25.44 -20.97
C TYR A 928 -6.99 24.85 -21.18
N CYS A 929 -7.17 23.56 -20.91
CA CYS A 929 -8.48 22.91 -21.02
C CYS A 929 -9.52 23.56 -20.12
N TYR A 930 -9.19 23.80 -18.85
CA TYR A 930 -10.08 24.51 -17.91
C TYR A 930 -10.26 25.99 -18.25
N ASP A 931 -9.26 26.65 -18.86
CA ASP A 931 -9.39 28.06 -19.25
C ASP A 931 -10.42 28.19 -20.39
N ILE A 932 -10.33 27.40 -21.45
CA ILE A 932 -11.19 27.56 -22.63
C ILE A 932 -12.39 26.62 -22.69
N GLY A 933 -12.50 25.64 -21.78
CA GLY A 933 -13.56 24.63 -21.78
C GLY A 933 -13.33 23.50 -22.77
N PHE A 934 -12.08 23.11 -23.02
CA PHE A 934 -11.72 22.09 -24.00
C PHE A 934 -11.74 20.70 -23.35
N GLY A 935 -12.72 19.87 -23.70
CA GLY A 935 -12.92 18.54 -23.10
C GLY A 935 -13.32 18.53 -21.62
N ALA A 936 -13.48 19.70 -21.00
CA ALA A 936 -13.90 19.92 -19.62
C ALA A 936 -14.69 21.23 -19.51
N GLU A 937 -15.45 21.40 -18.44
CA GLU A 937 -16.14 22.68 -18.18
C GLU A 937 -15.14 23.81 -17.89
N ILE A 938 -15.51 25.03 -18.30
CA ILE A 938 -14.70 26.22 -18.04
C ILE A 938 -14.56 26.42 -16.53
N ASN A 939 -13.33 26.43 -16.03
CA ASN A 939 -13.00 26.71 -14.64
C ASN A 939 -11.75 27.59 -14.55
N LYS A 940 -11.96 28.91 -14.54
CA LYS A 940 -10.88 29.90 -14.53
C LYS A 940 -10.01 29.84 -13.26
N THR A 941 -10.57 29.46 -12.12
CA THR A 941 -9.85 29.33 -10.85
C THR A 941 -8.89 28.15 -10.88
N LYS A 942 -9.35 26.96 -11.29
CA LYS A 942 -8.49 25.79 -11.48
C LYS A 942 -7.42 26.01 -12.53
N ALA A 943 -7.77 26.69 -13.64
CA ALA A 943 -6.81 27.07 -14.66
C ALA A 943 -5.70 27.96 -14.07
N PHE A 944 -6.08 28.97 -13.27
CA PHE A 944 -5.14 29.86 -12.61
C PHE A 944 -4.20 29.11 -11.66
N GLU A 945 -4.72 28.22 -10.80
CA GLU A 945 -3.93 27.41 -9.88
C GLU A 945 -2.91 26.52 -10.62
N LEU A 946 -3.35 25.81 -11.67
CA LEU A 946 -2.48 24.96 -12.49
C LEU A 946 -1.39 25.78 -13.20
N TYR A 947 -1.74 26.92 -13.79
CA TYR A 947 -0.74 27.78 -14.42
C TYR A 947 0.25 28.35 -13.39
N LYS A 948 -0.21 28.70 -12.19
CA LYS A 948 0.64 29.16 -11.09
C LYS A 948 1.66 28.10 -10.67
N GLU A 949 1.20 26.88 -10.39
CA GLU A 949 2.07 25.77 -9.99
C GLU A 949 3.15 25.49 -11.05
N VAL A 950 2.76 25.45 -12.33
CA VAL A 950 3.67 25.15 -13.45
C VAL A 950 4.62 26.32 -13.73
N ALA A 951 4.17 27.56 -13.53
CA ALA A 951 4.98 28.77 -13.69
C ALA A 951 6.07 28.89 -12.61
N GLU A 952 5.76 28.52 -11.36
CA GLU A 952 6.71 28.47 -10.25
C GLU A 952 7.84 27.46 -10.50
N LYS A 953 7.54 26.35 -11.19
CA LYS A 953 8.51 25.35 -11.64
C LYS A 953 9.34 25.78 -12.87
N GLY A 954 9.19 27.03 -13.33
CA GLY A 954 10.04 27.62 -14.37
C GLY A 954 9.54 27.46 -15.80
N TYR A 955 8.34 26.92 -16.04
CA TYR A 955 7.84 26.71 -17.40
C TYR A 955 7.41 28.03 -18.05
N SER A 956 8.16 28.48 -19.07
CA SER A 956 8.04 29.83 -19.61
C SER A 956 6.68 30.14 -20.25
N MET A 957 6.01 29.16 -20.87
CA MET A 957 4.64 29.35 -21.38
C MET A 957 3.65 29.56 -20.23
N ALA A 958 3.68 28.75 -19.17
CA ALA A 958 2.79 28.92 -18.02
C ALA A 958 3.02 30.28 -17.34
N GLN A 959 4.28 30.73 -17.22
CA GLN A 959 4.61 32.05 -16.69
C GLN A 959 3.98 33.18 -17.53
N ASN A 960 4.02 33.09 -18.87
CA ASN A 960 3.36 34.06 -19.74
C ASN A 960 1.83 34.05 -19.56
N TYR A 961 1.21 32.87 -19.55
CA TYR A 961 -0.24 32.75 -19.39
C TYR A 961 -0.71 33.25 -18.02
N LEU A 962 0.04 32.96 -16.96
CA LEU A 962 -0.22 33.47 -15.62
C LEU A 962 -0.12 35.00 -15.58
N GLY A 963 0.87 35.58 -16.26
CA GLY A 963 0.98 37.03 -16.44
C GLY A 963 -0.28 37.64 -17.07
N SER A 964 -0.81 36.99 -18.12
CA SER A 964 -2.05 37.38 -18.77
C SER A 964 -3.29 37.23 -17.88
N LEU A 965 -3.37 36.19 -17.06
CA LEU A 965 -4.47 36.02 -16.12
C LEU A 965 -4.49 37.12 -15.05
N TYR A 966 -3.33 37.50 -14.51
CA TYR A 966 -3.21 38.63 -13.59
C TYR A 966 -3.51 39.98 -14.27
N GLU A 967 -3.10 40.18 -15.53
CA GLU A 967 -3.38 41.42 -16.29
C GLU A 967 -4.88 41.65 -16.49
N ASN A 968 -5.62 40.55 -16.72
CA ASN A 968 -7.05 40.58 -17.04
C ASN A 968 -7.96 40.28 -15.84
N GLY A 969 -7.42 39.89 -14.69
CA GLY A 969 -8.21 39.44 -13.53
C GLY A 969 -9.04 38.19 -13.81
N LYS A 970 -8.49 37.23 -14.57
CA LYS A 970 -9.19 35.98 -14.92
C LYS A 970 -8.81 34.87 -13.94
N GLY A 971 -9.77 34.38 -13.16
CA GLY A 971 -9.54 33.38 -12.11
C GLY A 971 -8.82 33.92 -10.86
N THR A 972 -8.53 35.22 -10.84
CA THR A 972 -7.90 35.94 -9.73
C THR A 972 -8.26 37.42 -9.82
N LYS A 973 -7.95 38.23 -8.80
CA LYS A 973 -8.08 39.69 -8.87
C LYS A 973 -7.03 40.25 -9.85
N LYS A 974 -7.43 41.26 -10.62
CA LYS A 974 -6.52 41.97 -11.54
C LYS A 974 -5.34 42.56 -10.76
N ASP A 975 -4.12 42.19 -11.14
CA ASP A 975 -2.88 42.67 -10.54
C ASP A 975 -1.80 42.88 -11.61
N LEU A 976 -1.65 44.12 -12.06
CA LEU A 976 -0.68 44.49 -13.09
C LEU A 976 0.77 44.33 -12.62
N LYS A 977 1.06 44.42 -11.31
CA LYS A 977 2.42 44.24 -10.79
C LYS A 977 2.83 42.78 -10.92
N GLN A 978 1.93 41.86 -10.54
CA GLN A 978 2.14 40.43 -10.72
C GLN A 978 2.19 40.05 -12.21
N ALA A 979 1.35 40.64 -13.05
CA ALA A 979 1.40 40.42 -14.49
C ALA A 979 2.80 40.71 -15.08
N VAL A 980 3.34 41.90 -14.78
CA VAL A 980 4.68 42.32 -15.24
C VAL A 980 5.78 41.43 -14.64
N TYR A 981 5.67 41.03 -13.38
CA TYR A 981 6.62 40.13 -12.75
C TYR A 981 6.73 38.80 -13.50
N TRP A 982 5.58 38.17 -13.79
CA TRP A 982 5.53 36.89 -14.48
C TRP A 982 5.94 36.98 -15.94
N TYR A 983 5.54 38.05 -16.65
CA TYR A 983 6.03 38.28 -18.00
C TYR A 983 7.56 38.48 -18.04
N LYS A 984 8.16 39.17 -17.07
CA LYS A 984 9.63 39.32 -16.98
C LYS A 984 10.33 37.98 -16.75
N LYS A 985 9.81 37.14 -15.86
CA LYS A 985 10.34 35.78 -15.65
C LYS A 985 10.26 34.95 -16.92
N ALA A 986 9.10 34.96 -17.60
CA ALA A 986 8.90 34.23 -18.86
C ALA A 986 9.87 34.72 -19.97
N ALA A 987 10.02 36.04 -20.11
CA ALA A 987 10.92 36.67 -21.08
C ALA A 987 12.40 36.34 -20.80
N GLY A 988 12.81 36.33 -19.52
CA GLY A 988 14.15 35.90 -19.09
C GLY A 988 14.44 34.44 -19.41
N ASN A 989 13.40 33.61 -19.49
CA ASN A 989 13.46 32.21 -19.92
C ASN A 989 13.23 32.04 -21.44
N GLY A 990 13.33 33.12 -22.24
CA GLY A 990 13.26 33.09 -23.70
C GLY A 990 11.85 33.06 -24.30
N ASN A 991 10.79 33.38 -23.55
CA ASN A 991 9.43 33.43 -24.10
C ASN A 991 9.19 34.74 -24.88
N GLU A 992 9.10 34.64 -26.20
CA GLU A 992 8.89 35.79 -27.11
C GLU A 992 7.52 36.45 -26.91
N MET A 993 6.46 35.67 -26.62
CA MET A 993 5.13 36.22 -26.37
C MET A 993 5.09 37.08 -25.10
N ALA A 994 5.85 36.70 -24.07
CA ALA A 994 5.99 37.49 -22.85
C ALA A 994 6.79 38.77 -23.10
N GLN A 995 7.80 38.73 -23.98
CA GLN A 995 8.51 39.94 -24.41
C GLN A 995 7.56 40.90 -25.12
N TYR A 996 6.75 40.41 -26.05
CA TYR A 996 5.70 41.20 -26.71
C TYR A 996 4.69 41.79 -25.72
N ASN A 997 4.22 41.00 -24.75
CA ASN A 997 3.28 41.46 -23.72
C ASN A 997 3.88 42.55 -22.82
N LEU A 998 5.17 42.45 -22.48
CA LEU A 998 5.89 43.51 -21.76
C LEU A 998 6.03 44.77 -22.60
N ASP A 999 6.40 44.63 -23.87
CA ASP A 999 6.54 45.76 -24.78
C ASP A 999 5.20 46.50 -24.95
N ARG A 1000 4.10 45.76 -25.10
CA ARG A 1000 2.73 46.31 -25.12
C ARG A 1000 2.41 47.05 -23.83
N TYR A 1001 2.67 46.44 -22.67
CA TYR A 1001 2.43 47.06 -21.38
C TYR A 1001 3.20 48.37 -21.20
N TYR A 1002 4.49 48.40 -21.54
CA TYR A 1002 5.32 49.60 -21.43
C TYR A 1002 5.00 50.66 -22.48
N GLN A 1003 4.55 50.29 -23.67
CA GLN A 1003 4.05 51.22 -24.69
C GLN A 1003 2.72 51.87 -24.28
N ASN A 1004 1.81 51.12 -23.65
CA ASN A 1004 0.57 51.68 -23.15
C ASN A 1004 0.81 52.60 -21.96
N LYS A 1005 1.70 52.20 -21.04
CA LYS A 1005 2.16 53.07 -19.95
C LYS A 1005 2.85 54.33 -20.48
N SER A 1006 3.67 54.24 -21.54
CA SER A 1006 4.28 55.45 -22.12
C SER A 1006 3.28 56.38 -22.79
N LYS A 1007 2.15 55.87 -23.31
CA LYS A 1007 1.04 56.68 -23.83
C LYS A 1007 0.26 57.37 -22.73
N GLU A 1008 0.02 56.71 -21.59
CA GLU A 1008 -0.58 57.33 -20.40
C GLU A 1008 0.35 58.41 -19.80
N PHE A 1009 1.65 58.13 -19.70
CA PHE A 1009 2.64 59.08 -19.18
C PHE A 1009 2.98 60.21 -20.16
N LYS A 1010 2.74 60.06 -21.47
CA LYS A 1010 2.78 61.17 -22.44
C LYS A 1010 1.74 62.26 -22.14
N LYS A 1011 0.70 61.97 -21.34
CA LYS A 1011 -0.23 62.99 -20.82
C LYS A 1011 0.28 63.69 -19.55
N SER A 1012 1.36 63.21 -18.91
CA SER A 1012 1.89 63.77 -17.67
C SER A 1012 3.43 63.79 -17.68
N THR A 1013 3.98 64.91 -18.17
CA THR A 1013 5.35 65.45 -18.00
C THR A 1013 6.56 64.62 -18.51
N GLU A 1014 7.38 65.26 -19.35
CA GLU A 1014 8.48 64.69 -20.16
C GLU A 1014 9.72 64.19 -19.39
N GLN A 1015 9.90 64.51 -18.10
CA GLN A 1015 11.14 64.19 -17.38
C GLN A 1015 11.20 62.75 -16.81
N GLU A 1016 10.07 62.16 -16.43
CA GLU A 1016 10.03 60.80 -15.85
C GLU A 1016 10.10 59.69 -16.92
N TYR A 1017 9.66 59.99 -18.14
CA TYR A 1017 9.74 59.08 -19.29
C TYR A 1017 11.21 58.73 -19.64
N ILE A 1018 12.13 59.67 -19.43
CA ILE A 1018 13.57 59.51 -19.65
C ILE A 1018 14.20 58.59 -18.57
N ASN A 1019 13.76 58.70 -17.31
CA ASN A 1019 14.26 57.90 -16.20
C ASN A 1019 13.85 56.41 -16.27
N VAL A 1020 12.68 56.10 -16.85
CA VAL A 1020 12.21 54.71 -17.04
C VAL A 1020 12.97 54.01 -18.18
N GLN A 1021 13.30 54.72 -19.27
CA GLN A 1021 14.08 54.19 -20.39
C GLN A 1021 15.55 53.93 -19.99
N PHE A 1022 16.13 54.80 -19.15
CA PHE A 1022 17.48 54.62 -18.58
C PHE A 1022 17.59 53.36 -17.69
N LYS A 1023 16.59 53.11 -16.83
CA LYS A 1023 16.52 51.88 -16.02
C LYS A 1023 16.35 50.61 -16.86
N LEU A 1024 15.62 50.67 -17.98
CA LEU A 1024 15.46 49.54 -18.89
C LEU A 1024 16.78 49.14 -19.57
N GLY A 1025 17.56 50.13 -20.04
CA GLY A 1025 18.88 49.90 -20.64
C GLY A 1025 19.90 49.33 -19.64
N TYR A 1026 19.89 49.83 -18.39
CA TYR A 1026 20.77 49.37 -17.31
C TYR A 1026 20.45 47.94 -16.85
N CYS A 1027 19.16 47.56 -16.83
CA CYS A 1027 18.73 46.20 -16.49
C CYS A 1027 19.17 45.15 -17.53
N TYR A 1028 19.14 45.48 -18.83
CA TYR A 1028 19.61 44.56 -19.88
C TYR A 1028 21.13 44.37 -19.86
N PHE A 1029 21.89 45.39 -19.45
CA PHE A 1029 23.35 45.31 -19.30
C PHE A 1029 23.76 44.41 -18.12
N ASN A 1030 23.05 44.49 -16.98
CA ASN A 1030 23.38 43.74 -15.76
C ASN A 1030 22.91 42.28 -15.73
N ILE A 1031 21.90 41.90 -16.54
CA ILE A 1031 21.44 40.50 -16.59
C ILE A 1031 22.48 39.58 -17.25
N ILE A 1032 23.36 40.12 -18.11
CA ILE A 1032 24.35 39.34 -18.88
C ILE A 1032 25.72 39.27 -18.18
N THR A 1033 26.06 40.22 -17.29
CA THR A 1033 27.38 40.30 -16.65
C THR A 1033 27.63 39.29 -15.53
N ASN A 1034 26.61 38.52 -15.08
CA ASN A 1034 26.78 37.51 -14.04
C ASN A 1034 27.26 36.13 -14.53
N LYS A 1035 27.66 35.98 -15.80
CA LYS A 1035 28.52 34.88 -16.23
C LYS A 1035 29.61 35.38 -17.18
N THR A 1036 30.85 35.15 -16.75
CA THR A 1036 32.14 35.26 -17.48
C THR A 1036 32.68 36.65 -17.81
N LYS A 1037 33.76 37.01 -17.10
CA LYS A 1037 34.82 37.90 -17.59
C LYS A 1037 35.51 37.22 -18.78
N THR A 1038 35.24 37.69 -19.99
CA THR A 1038 36.21 37.77 -21.09
C THR A 1038 35.66 38.75 -22.13
N ASN A 1039 36.51 39.68 -22.57
CA ASN A 1039 36.22 40.67 -23.61
C ASN A 1039 35.65 39.99 -24.87
N HIS A 1040 34.33 40.05 -25.12
CA HIS A 1040 33.69 40.05 -26.45
C HIS A 1040 32.25 40.56 -26.31
N GLY A 1041 31.99 41.76 -26.83
CA GLY A 1041 30.71 42.47 -26.65
C GLY A 1041 29.58 41.89 -27.49
N ASN A 1042 28.46 41.55 -26.86
CA ASN A 1042 27.25 41.00 -27.48
C ASN A 1042 26.76 41.86 -28.68
N LYS A 1043 26.68 41.24 -29.86
CA LYS A 1043 26.25 41.85 -31.13
C LYS A 1043 24.90 42.59 -31.06
N LEU A 1044 23.92 42.10 -30.30
CA LEU A 1044 22.61 42.75 -30.18
C LEU A 1044 22.69 44.03 -29.32
N ALA A 1045 23.48 44.00 -28.25
CA ALA A 1045 23.69 45.16 -27.38
C ALA A 1045 24.40 46.29 -28.12
N GLN A 1046 25.42 45.95 -28.92
CA GLN A 1046 26.13 46.91 -29.77
C GLN A 1046 25.20 47.53 -30.83
N TYR A 1047 24.34 46.74 -31.48
CA TYR A 1047 23.35 47.27 -32.42
C TYR A 1047 22.41 48.29 -31.77
N ASN A 1048 21.88 47.96 -30.59
CA ASN A 1048 20.94 48.84 -29.89
C ASN A 1048 21.62 50.12 -29.42
N LEU A 1049 22.87 50.05 -28.96
CA LEU A 1049 23.66 51.24 -28.59
C LEU A 1049 23.91 52.16 -29.81
N GLY A 1050 24.15 51.57 -30.99
CA GLY A 1050 24.22 52.32 -32.24
C GLY A 1050 22.93 53.06 -32.57
N ARG A 1051 21.76 52.47 -32.27
CA ARG A 1051 20.45 53.16 -32.43
C ARG A 1051 20.26 54.30 -31.45
N CYS A 1052 20.78 54.20 -30.24
CA CYS A 1052 20.65 55.28 -29.26
C CYS A 1052 21.41 56.54 -29.70
N TYR A 1053 22.67 56.38 -30.13
CA TYR A 1053 23.48 57.50 -30.63
C TYR A 1053 22.96 58.14 -31.93
N ARG A 1054 22.28 57.37 -32.79
CA ARG A 1054 21.78 57.88 -34.07
C ARG A 1054 20.53 58.74 -33.96
N PHE A 1055 19.66 58.42 -33.01
CA PHE A 1055 18.32 59.00 -32.89
C PHE A 1055 18.14 59.82 -31.60
N GLU A 1056 19.24 60.23 -30.98
CA GLU A 1056 19.27 61.08 -29.77
C GLU A 1056 18.42 60.50 -28.62
N LYS A 1057 18.57 59.19 -28.39
CA LYS A 1057 17.82 58.48 -27.35
C LYS A 1057 18.69 58.28 -26.11
N GLY A 1058 18.65 59.26 -25.21
CA GLY A 1058 19.31 59.21 -23.89
C GLY A 1058 20.82 59.46 -23.90
N ILE A 1059 21.41 59.80 -25.04
CA ILE A 1059 22.78 60.32 -25.19
C ILE A 1059 22.75 61.34 -26.35
N GLU A 1060 23.60 62.36 -26.31
CA GLU A 1060 23.76 63.34 -27.39
C GLU A 1060 23.99 62.64 -28.73
N LYS A 1061 23.29 63.10 -29.77
CA LYS A 1061 23.33 62.50 -31.10
C LYS A 1061 24.77 62.47 -31.62
N ASN A 1062 25.28 61.28 -31.90
CA ASN A 1062 26.63 61.11 -32.42
C ASN A 1062 26.64 60.05 -33.52
N GLU A 1063 26.48 60.50 -34.76
CA GLU A 1063 26.34 59.60 -35.91
C GLU A 1063 27.58 58.74 -36.15
N ARG A 1064 28.78 59.24 -35.79
CA ARG A 1064 30.04 58.49 -35.91
C ARG A 1064 30.11 57.33 -34.92
N LYS A 1065 29.77 57.56 -33.65
CA LYS A 1065 29.65 56.49 -32.65
C LYS A 1065 28.55 55.49 -33.02
N ALA A 1066 27.41 55.97 -33.52
CA ALA A 1066 26.35 55.11 -34.00
C ALA A 1066 26.82 54.16 -35.10
N PHE A 1067 27.56 54.70 -36.08
CA PHE A 1067 28.18 53.94 -37.15
C PHE A 1067 29.16 52.89 -36.64
N GLU A 1068 30.06 53.25 -35.72
CA GLU A 1068 31.04 52.32 -35.14
C GLU A 1068 30.38 51.13 -34.42
N TYR A 1069 29.29 51.37 -33.69
CA TYR A 1069 28.58 50.30 -32.98
C TYR A 1069 27.76 49.41 -33.93
N TYR A 1070 27.16 49.97 -34.99
CA TYR A 1070 26.58 49.14 -36.05
C TYR A 1070 27.63 48.30 -36.76
N LYS A 1071 28.82 48.84 -37.00
CA LYS A 1071 29.93 48.12 -37.61
C LYS A 1071 30.39 46.93 -36.75
N LYS A 1072 30.66 47.17 -35.47
CA LYS A 1072 31.07 46.12 -34.52
C LYS A 1072 30.04 45.00 -34.38
N SER A 1073 28.74 45.35 -34.41
CA SER A 1073 27.64 44.38 -34.38
C SER A 1073 27.50 43.59 -35.69
N SER A 1074 27.69 44.27 -36.82
CA SER A 1074 27.64 43.71 -38.17
C SER A 1074 28.78 42.71 -38.42
N GLU A 1075 29.99 43.01 -37.95
CA GLU A 1075 31.17 42.13 -38.03
C GLU A 1075 30.99 40.83 -37.24
N GLN A 1076 30.14 40.84 -36.21
CA GLN A 1076 29.72 39.65 -35.47
C GLN A 1076 28.53 38.90 -36.10
N GLY A 1077 28.17 39.25 -37.34
CA GLY A 1077 27.14 38.56 -38.11
C GLY A 1077 25.71 38.86 -37.69
N TYR A 1078 25.42 40.02 -37.07
CA TYR A 1078 24.05 40.42 -36.77
C TYR A 1078 23.39 41.10 -37.98
N LEU A 1079 22.37 40.44 -38.54
CA LEU A 1079 21.71 40.82 -39.79
C LEU A 1079 21.12 42.24 -39.76
N ASN A 1080 20.46 42.62 -38.66
CA ASN A 1080 19.86 43.97 -38.55
C ASN A 1080 20.93 45.06 -38.49
N ALA A 1081 22.11 44.75 -37.95
CA ALA A 1081 23.24 45.67 -37.97
C ALA A 1081 23.89 45.75 -39.34
N GLN A 1082 24.01 44.63 -40.07
CA GLN A 1082 24.48 44.61 -41.46
C GLN A 1082 23.61 45.49 -42.36
N PHE A 1083 22.28 45.36 -42.24
CA PHE A 1083 21.33 46.21 -42.95
C PHE A 1083 21.48 47.70 -42.56
N LYS A 1084 21.54 48.02 -41.26
CA LYS A 1084 21.69 49.41 -40.82
C LYS A 1084 23.05 50.02 -41.14
N LEU A 1085 24.10 49.22 -41.17
CA LEU A 1085 25.43 49.63 -41.63
C LEU A 1085 25.43 49.93 -43.13
N GLY A 1086 24.78 49.09 -43.93
CA GLY A 1086 24.54 49.36 -45.36
C GLY A 1086 23.78 50.68 -45.56
N TYR A 1087 22.80 50.97 -44.71
CA TYR A 1087 22.10 52.25 -44.72
C TYR A 1087 23.02 53.43 -44.40
N CYS A 1088 23.88 53.31 -43.38
CA CYS A 1088 24.84 54.35 -43.04
C CYS A 1088 25.80 54.65 -44.20
N TYR A 1089 26.32 53.62 -44.89
CA TYR A 1089 27.15 53.81 -46.09
C TYR A 1089 26.36 54.39 -47.27
N SER A 1090 25.08 54.06 -47.44
CA SER A 1090 24.27 54.60 -48.55
C SER A 1090 23.91 56.08 -48.39
N LYS A 1091 23.82 56.56 -47.14
CA LYS A 1091 23.38 57.92 -46.79
C LYS A 1091 24.48 58.80 -46.20
N GLY A 1092 25.68 58.27 -45.99
CA GLY A 1092 26.80 59.01 -45.41
C GLY A 1092 26.60 59.34 -43.91
N ILE A 1093 25.96 58.46 -43.15
CA ILE A 1093 25.64 58.71 -41.73
C ILE A 1093 26.78 58.19 -40.87
N GLY A 1094 27.56 59.10 -40.29
CA GLY A 1094 28.73 58.78 -39.47
C GLY A 1094 29.94 58.24 -40.25
N THR A 1095 29.87 58.24 -41.58
CA THR A 1095 30.91 57.78 -42.53
C THR A 1095 30.67 58.42 -43.90
N GLU A 1096 31.60 58.29 -44.84
CA GLU A 1096 31.40 58.76 -46.22
C GLU A 1096 30.44 57.87 -47.02
N ILE A 1097 29.79 58.45 -48.04
CA ILE A 1097 28.88 57.71 -48.91
C ILE A 1097 29.66 56.67 -49.72
N ASN A 1098 29.33 55.39 -49.54
CA ASN A 1098 29.92 54.28 -50.28
C ASN A 1098 28.82 53.32 -50.74
N LYS A 1099 28.29 53.57 -51.94
CA LYS A 1099 27.15 52.83 -52.50
C LYS A 1099 27.49 51.36 -52.79
N THR A 1100 28.74 51.05 -53.14
CA THR A 1100 29.21 49.69 -53.40
C THR A 1100 29.18 48.84 -52.12
N LYS A 1101 29.76 49.34 -51.01
CA LYS A 1101 29.69 48.66 -49.70
C LYS A 1101 28.27 48.54 -49.16
N ALA A 1102 27.44 49.55 -49.40
CA ALA A 1102 26.03 49.48 -49.03
C ALA A 1102 25.30 48.34 -49.76
N PHE A 1103 25.54 48.19 -51.08
CA PHE A 1103 24.95 47.13 -51.89
C PHE A 1103 25.40 45.73 -51.43
N GLU A 1104 26.69 45.54 -51.15
CA GLU A 1104 27.22 44.26 -50.63
C GLU A 1104 26.57 43.87 -49.30
N LEU A 1105 26.45 44.82 -48.37
CA LEU A 1105 25.83 44.56 -47.05
C LEU A 1105 24.33 44.26 -47.16
N TYR A 1106 23.62 44.90 -48.09
CA TYR A 1106 22.21 44.59 -48.34
C TYR A 1106 22.02 43.23 -49.01
N LYS A 1107 22.89 42.88 -49.96
CA LYS A 1107 22.88 41.56 -50.62
C LYS A 1107 23.08 40.44 -49.61
N VAL A 1108 24.08 40.57 -48.72
CA VAL A 1108 24.35 39.59 -47.65
C VAL A 1108 23.16 39.48 -46.67
N ALA A 1109 22.48 40.58 -46.37
CA ALA A 1109 21.28 40.55 -45.52
C ALA A 1109 20.09 39.85 -46.21
N ALA A 1110 19.86 40.12 -47.50
CA ALA A 1110 18.79 39.53 -48.29
C ALA A 1110 18.98 38.03 -48.52
N GLU A 1111 20.20 37.58 -48.83
CA GLU A 1111 20.53 36.15 -49.01
C GLU A 1111 20.34 35.33 -47.72
N ARG A 1112 20.31 35.99 -46.56
CA ARG A 1112 20.10 35.37 -45.24
C ARG A 1112 18.68 35.60 -44.67
N GLY A 1113 17.75 36.03 -45.53
CA GLY A 1113 16.31 36.08 -45.23
C GLY A 1113 15.80 37.38 -44.58
N TYR A 1114 16.44 38.52 -44.85
CA TYR A 1114 16.00 39.85 -44.38
C TYR A 1114 15.43 40.74 -45.48
#